data_AF-A0A7L0KHP7-F1
#
_entry.id   AF-A0A7L0KHP7-F1
#
_cell.length_a   1.000
_cell.length_b   1.000
_cell.length_c   1.000
_cell.angle_alpha   90.00
_cell.angle_beta   90.00
_cell.angle_gamma   90.00
#
_symmetry.space_group_name_H-M   'P 1'
#
loop_
_entity.id
_entity.type
_entity.pdbx_description
1 polymer ?
#
loop_
_entity_poly.entity_id
_entity_poly.type
_entity_poly.pdbx_seq_one_letter_code
_entity_poly.pdbx_strand_id
1 'polypeptide(L)'
;IMVPNLLLSLTFGYAVALKPTCLSSQFSRPGDYIIGGLFPFGMDTINLTARSEPTLVVCERLFVDGLIWALGMKFAIDQINNSTSLLPGVKLGYDIYDTCFEPLATLQPSLLFLTRNGTTGIGVVCNYTDYQPRVTAVIGPHKSDLCLVTAKLFSFFLIPQVSYGASSEKLSNKELYPSFYRTVPTDKNLVEAVVLLLNKFGWNWIATIGSDNEYGRGVKELFLSTAENHSICIAYEGLIPTDLADPKAKIQLEETIKFINKTEVNIIVLFAFSEPAQALLEQSIRMGLSKKVWIGTEAWLLSDIAASIPNIQSIGTVLGFITKARAVPGFQKYVANLFTSVQQDKFCQESKEFYHRMNSDVLGTYCKQCDHVSLHDVSSVLSHSQIQPVYLAVYSVASALHRALGCTHQGCPKASMRSRQLLHFMNTFPFKANVQSFSFDESHGINIGYKLIFWYWKNGTLTQLPVGDYEESLYINKSQIQFHTTDQKEPTLECFKKCKPGQIREIKGFHFCCYDCTDCPENTFHSSKDSSTCIPCPEHQWSPVRSTKCYDRIERYLFWNEPLTIGLLMLMCITISLTCLTAVLFFKNLETPLVQASGGKLNLFALLALTLMCLSSCLYIGKPSNNLCMMQQIVYALCLNACFSTFFTKSLEITLLTEFPRCAPTFLHWVTQRRAWLVVALCLLTECLLCFCYLHLGPDHLVSDYKSLPTEVLLVCNTESWFAFALMHGYNGCLALVCFLCTFMVQTSGKKYNVARGITFAILIYFITWIFFIAIFATLKTVFRSVTQIGTILTISLGILGTYYIPKCYIILLKPDLNRVDYFQNSIKEEPEEDSQ
;
A
#
# COMPACT_ATOMS: atom_id res chain seq x y z
N ILE A 1 55.41 13.88 -66.29
CA ILE A 1 54.68 12.75 -65.68
C ILE A 1 53.32 13.29 -65.28
N MET A 2 52.34 12.98 -66.13
CA MET A 2 50.92 13.33 -66.05
C MET A 2 50.19 12.14 -65.41
N VAL A 3 48.95 12.35 -64.97
CA VAL A 3 47.99 11.36 -64.41
C VAL A 3 48.11 11.24 -62.88
N PRO A 4 47.05 11.53 -62.07
CA PRO A 4 45.63 11.29 -62.35
C PRO A 4 44.70 12.46 -61.97
N ASN A 5 44.28 13.25 -62.96
CA ASN A 5 43.08 14.11 -62.89
C ASN A 5 41.96 13.60 -63.82
N LEU A 6 42.03 12.32 -64.23
CA LEU A 6 41.17 11.75 -65.28
C LEU A 6 40.29 10.57 -64.81
N LEU A 7 40.05 10.44 -63.51
CA LEU A 7 39.20 9.38 -62.95
C LEU A 7 38.04 9.89 -62.05
N LEU A 8 37.90 11.20 -61.89
CA LEU A 8 36.79 11.82 -61.15
C LEU A 8 35.65 12.33 -62.04
N SER A 9 35.71 12.12 -63.35
CA SER A 9 34.71 12.59 -64.32
C SER A 9 33.87 11.48 -64.99
N LEU A 10 33.99 10.21 -64.56
CA LEU A 10 33.25 9.09 -65.16
C LEU A 10 32.34 8.31 -64.19
N THR A 11 32.00 8.91 -63.05
CA THR A 11 30.89 8.45 -62.19
C THR A 11 29.89 9.58 -61.93
N PHE A 12 29.61 10.42 -62.92
CA PHE A 12 28.26 10.97 -63.06
C PHE A 12 27.38 9.87 -63.67
N GLY A 13 27.04 8.89 -62.83
CA GLY A 13 25.89 8.05 -63.08
C GLY A 13 24.70 9.00 -63.26
N TYR A 14 23.98 8.81 -64.37
CA TYR A 14 22.74 9.51 -64.68
C TYR A 14 21.82 9.55 -63.46
N ALA A 15 21.87 10.65 -62.69
CA ALA A 15 20.69 11.11 -61.99
C ALA A 15 19.76 11.58 -63.11
N VAL A 16 18.96 10.64 -63.63
CA VAL A 16 17.77 10.99 -64.40
C VAL A 16 16.97 11.89 -63.48
N ALA A 17 17.08 13.21 -63.66
CA ALA A 17 16.16 14.14 -63.06
C ALA A 17 14.78 13.74 -63.60
N LEU A 18 13.99 13.02 -62.79
CA LEU A 18 12.64 12.64 -63.18
C LEU A 18 11.91 13.94 -63.52
N LYS A 19 11.43 14.04 -64.77
CA LYS A 19 10.55 15.13 -65.19
C LYS A 19 9.39 15.17 -64.18
N PRO A 20 9.10 16.33 -63.54
CA PRO A 20 8.03 16.41 -62.56
C PRO A 20 6.72 15.96 -63.20
N THR A 21 6.03 15.05 -62.52
CA THR A 21 4.72 14.55 -62.94
C THR A 21 3.64 15.60 -62.66
N CYS A 22 2.39 15.31 -63.02
CA CYS A 22 1.25 16.16 -62.68
C CYS A 22 0.39 15.58 -61.55
N LEU A 23 0.99 14.80 -60.65
CA LEU A 23 0.26 14.09 -59.59
C LEU A 23 -0.47 15.06 -58.65
N SER A 24 0.17 16.18 -58.27
CA SER A 24 -0.43 17.22 -57.44
C SER A 24 -1.72 17.79 -58.05
N SER A 25 -1.73 17.98 -59.38
CA SER A 25 -2.91 18.47 -60.12
C SER A 25 -4.06 17.44 -60.19
N GLN A 26 -3.81 16.16 -59.89
CA GLN A 26 -4.86 15.13 -59.89
C GLN A 26 -5.74 15.15 -58.64
N PHE A 27 -5.40 15.97 -57.64
CA PHE A 27 -6.12 16.12 -56.37
C PHE A 27 -7.27 17.13 -56.41
N SER A 28 -7.58 17.67 -57.59
CA SER A 28 -8.76 18.51 -57.81
C SER A 28 -9.43 18.14 -59.13
N ARG A 29 -10.74 17.86 -59.09
CA ARG A 29 -11.56 17.51 -60.27
C ARG A 29 -12.97 18.06 -60.13
N PRO A 30 -13.53 18.67 -61.20
CA PRO A 30 -14.91 19.16 -61.18
C PRO A 30 -15.94 18.02 -61.25
N GLY A 31 -17.11 18.27 -60.68
CA GLY A 31 -18.27 17.38 -60.74
C GLY A 31 -19.56 18.12 -60.39
N ASP A 32 -20.69 17.42 -60.47
CA ASP A 32 -22.01 17.93 -60.07
C ASP A 32 -22.08 18.17 -58.55
N TYR A 33 -21.39 17.33 -57.77
CA TYR A 33 -21.21 17.48 -56.33
C TYR A 33 -19.73 17.31 -55.99
N ILE A 34 -19.17 18.24 -55.20
CA ILE A 34 -17.76 18.21 -54.79
C ILE A 34 -17.64 17.58 -53.40
N ILE A 35 -16.74 16.62 -53.24
CA ILE A 35 -16.36 16.05 -51.95
C ILE A 35 -15.00 16.61 -51.53
N GLY A 36 -14.94 17.28 -50.38
CA GLY A 36 -13.69 17.78 -49.83
C GLY A 36 -12.85 16.65 -49.24
N GLY A 37 -11.52 16.73 -49.40
CA GLY A 37 -10.58 15.78 -48.82
C GLY A 37 -9.51 16.48 -47.99
N LEU A 38 -9.29 15.99 -46.77
CA LEU A 38 -8.26 16.47 -45.85
C LEU A 38 -7.30 15.32 -45.54
N PHE A 39 -6.13 15.32 -46.18
CA PHE A 39 -5.14 14.24 -46.05
C PHE A 39 -3.75 14.79 -45.69
N PRO A 40 -2.97 14.10 -44.84
CA PRO A 40 -1.64 14.56 -44.45
C PRO A 40 -0.61 14.17 -45.51
N PHE A 41 -0.36 15.02 -46.50
CA PHE A 41 0.70 14.78 -47.47
C PHE A 41 2.08 15.13 -46.92
N GLY A 42 2.16 16.18 -46.12
CA GLY A 42 3.38 16.63 -45.48
C GLY A 42 3.35 16.43 -43.96
N MET A 43 4.54 16.53 -43.36
CA MET A 43 4.74 16.68 -41.92
C MET A 43 5.52 17.96 -41.67
N ASP A 44 5.10 18.72 -40.66
CA ASP A 44 5.84 19.86 -40.15
C ASP A 44 7.09 19.35 -39.41
N THR A 45 8.24 19.94 -39.74
CA THR A 45 9.55 19.65 -39.14
C THR A 45 10.00 20.77 -38.20
N ILE A 46 9.22 21.86 -38.12
CA ILE A 46 9.58 23.05 -37.37
C ILE A 46 9.26 22.85 -35.89
N ASN A 47 10.24 23.18 -35.05
CA ASN A 47 10.08 23.21 -33.60
C ASN A 47 8.99 24.22 -33.20
N LEU A 48 7.89 23.73 -32.60
CA LEU A 48 6.77 24.58 -32.18
C LEU A 48 7.22 25.59 -31.12
N THR A 49 8.16 25.23 -30.24
CA THR A 49 8.74 26.16 -29.25
C THR A 49 9.62 27.26 -29.86
N ALA A 50 10.07 27.09 -31.11
CA ALA A 50 10.83 28.11 -31.84
C ALA A 50 9.93 29.09 -32.62
N ARG A 51 8.61 28.84 -32.68
CA ARG A 51 7.66 29.77 -33.30
C ARG A 51 7.33 30.91 -32.35
N SER A 52 7.95 32.06 -32.57
CA SER A 52 7.65 33.31 -31.85
C SER A 52 6.49 34.10 -32.45
N GLU A 53 6.11 33.81 -33.70
CA GLU A 53 5.09 34.53 -34.46
C GLU A 53 4.19 33.55 -35.27
N PRO A 54 2.92 33.90 -35.55
CA PRO A 54 2.00 33.07 -36.33
C PRO A 54 2.33 33.14 -37.82
N THR A 55 3.45 32.53 -38.23
CA THR A 55 3.87 32.43 -39.63
C THR A 55 3.17 31.27 -40.34
N LEU A 56 3.19 31.31 -41.68
CA LEU A 56 2.61 30.23 -42.51
C LEU A 56 3.38 28.92 -42.26
N VAL A 57 2.65 27.85 -41.95
CA VAL A 57 3.23 26.51 -41.75
C VAL A 57 3.75 25.98 -43.09
N VAL A 58 5.01 25.55 -43.11
CA VAL A 58 5.63 24.93 -44.29
C VAL A 58 5.85 23.45 -44.02
N CYS A 59 5.22 22.59 -44.82
CA CYS A 59 5.36 21.15 -44.70
C CYS A 59 6.54 20.68 -45.53
N GLU A 60 7.64 20.30 -44.87
CA GLU A 60 8.90 20.00 -45.53
C GLU A 60 9.09 18.53 -45.87
N ARG A 61 8.46 17.61 -45.13
CA ARG A 61 8.67 16.17 -45.30
C ARG A 61 7.42 15.46 -45.81
N LEU A 62 7.54 14.77 -46.94
CA LEU A 62 6.46 13.94 -47.49
C LEU A 62 6.11 12.77 -46.56
N PHE A 63 4.81 12.57 -46.34
CA PHE A 63 4.22 11.42 -45.66
C PHE A 63 3.48 10.53 -46.67
N VAL A 64 4.11 9.41 -47.02
CA VAL A 64 3.67 8.55 -48.13
C VAL A 64 2.31 7.89 -47.86
N ASP A 65 2.01 7.47 -46.62
CA ASP A 65 0.72 6.90 -46.27
C ASP A 65 -0.44 7.86 -46.56
N GLY A 66 -0.26 9.15 -46.26
CA GLY A 66 -1.27 10.16 -46.56
C GLY A 66 -1.53 10.33 -48.05
N LEU A 67 -0.49 10.23 -48.88
CA LEU A 67 -0.63 10.15 -50.33
C LEU A 67 -1.43 8.91 -50.76
N ILE A 68 -1.13 7.74 -50.21
CA ILE A 68 -1.87 6.50 -50.51
C ILE A 68 -3.34 6.59 -50.10
N TRP A 69 -3.65 7.20 -48.95
CA TRP A 69 -5.03 7.45 -48.52
C TRP A 69 -5.77 8.40 -49.45
N ALA A 70 -5.15 9.50 -49.88
CA ALA A 70 -5.75 10.42 -50.85
C ALA A 70 -6.02 9.75 -52.21
N LEU A 71 -5.09 8.90 -52.67
CA LEU A 71 -5.30 8.06 -53.85
C LEU A 71 -6.44 7.06 -53.66
N GLY A 72 -6.66 6.56 -52.44
CA GLY A 72 -7.80 5.73 -52.07
C GLY A 72 -9.13 6.46 -52.24
N MET A 73 -9.23 7.73 -51.82
CA MET A 73 -10.40 8.56 -52.06
C MET A 73 -10.64 8.77 -53.56
N LYS A 74 -9.59 9.14 -54.30
CA LYS A 74 -9.66 9.31 -55.75
C LYS A 74 -10.15 8.03 -56.45
N PHE A 75 -9.58 6.89 -56.08
CA PHE A 75 -9.98 5.59 -56.61
C PHE A 75 -11.46 5.28 -56.36
N ALA A 76 -11.94 5.49 -55.13
CA ALA A 76 -13.33 5.26 -54.79
C ALA A 76 -14.29 6.13 -55.64
N ILE A 77 -13.97 7.41 -55.81
CA ILE A 77 -14.76 8.34 -56.63
C ILE A 77 -14.73 7.95 -58.11
N ASP A 78 -13.56 7.64 -58.66
CA ASP A 78 -13.42 7.24 -60.07
C ASP A 78 -14.15 5.92 -60.36
N GLN A 79 -14.15 4.98 -59.41
CA GLN A 79 -14.96 3.76 -59.52
C GLN A 79 -16.47 4.05 -59.53
N ILE A 80 -16.94 4.93 -58.67
CA ILE A 80 -18.36 5.31 -58.61
C ILE A 80 -18.77 6.00 -59.92
N ASN A 81 -17.98 6.97 -60.38
CA ASN A 81 -18.23 7.71 -61.62
C ASN A 81 -18.22 6.80 -62.87
N ASN A 82 -17.50 5.69 -62.83
CA ASN A 82 -17.43 4.72 -63.94
C ASN A 82 -18.46 3.57 -63.80
N SER A 83 -19.31 3.61 -62.77
CA SER A 83 -20.37 2.62 -62.54
C SER A 83 -21.75 3.21 -62.83
N THR A 84 -22.70 2.37 -63.24
CA THR A 84 -24.12 2.73 -63.35
C THR A 84 -24.94 2.31 -62.12
N SER A 85 -24.34 1.59 -61.17
CA SER A 85 -25.05 1.07 -59.99
C SER A 85 -25.29 2.13 -58.92
N LEU A 86 -24.35 3.06 -58.75
CA LEU A 86 -24.39 4.10 -57.73
C LEU A 86 -24.20 5.45 -58.42
N LEU A 87 -25.14 6.36 -58.18
CA LEU A 87 -25.18 7.70 -58.80
C LEU A 87 -25.18 7.73 -60.35
N PRO A 88 -25.97 6.91 -61.07
CA PRO A 88 -25.97 6.91 -62.54
C PRO A 88 -26.31 8.30 -63.12
N GLY A 89 -25.42 8.81 -63.99
CA GLY A 89 -25.59 10.11 -64.66
C GLY A 89 -25.19 11.33 -63.83
N VAL A 90 -24.75 11.14 -62.58
CA VAL A 90 -24.19 12.18 -61.70
C VAL A 90 -22.68 11.96 -61.57
N LYS A 91 -21.90 13.03 -61.76
CA LYS A 91 -20.44 12.99 -61.62
C LYS A 91 -20.03 13.57 -60.28
N LEU A 92 -19.35 12.78 -59.46
CA LEU A 92 -18.70 13.25 -58.24
C LEU A 92 -17.35 13.89 -58.57
N GLY A 93 -17.15 15.12 -58.11
CA GLY A 93 -15.88 15.83 -58.10
C GLY A 93 -15.25 15.82 -56.72
N TYR A 94 -14.02 16.32 -56.61
CA TYR A 94 -13.31 16.40 -55.34
C TYR A 94 -12.27 17.51 -55.32
N ASP A 95 -12.01 18.03 -54.13
CA ASP A 95 -10.93 18.96 -53.83
C ASP A 95 -10.17 18.43 -52.61
N ILE A 96 -8.93 17.99 -52.80
CA ILE A 96 -8.12 17.33 -51.76
C ILE A 96 -6.94 18.24 -51.39
N TYR A 97 -6.80 18.51 -50.09
CA TYR A 97 -5.79 19.40 -49.53
C TYR A 97 -4.93 18.73 -48.44
N ASP A 98 -3.71 19.26 -48.30
CA ASP A 98 -2.76 18.87 -47.26
C ASP A 98 -3.20 19.36 -45.89
N THR A 99 -3.15 18.47 -44.90
CA THR A 99 -3.38 18.81 -43.50
C THR A 99 -2.10 19.03 -42.71
N CYS A 100 -0.93 18.59 -43.23
CA CYS A 100 0.37 18.73 -42.58
C CYS A 100 0.49 18.10 -41.17
N PHE A 101 -0.50 17.29 -40.77
CA PHE A 101 -0.80 16.97 -39.37
C PHE A 101 -0.92 18.17 -38.42
N GLU A 102 -1.14 19.38 -38.92
CA GLU A 102 -1.09 20.64 -38.18
C GLU A 102 -2.48 21.33 -38.21
N PRO A 103 -3.04 21.73 -37.05
CA PRO A 103 -4.32 22.41 -36.98
C PRO A 103 -4.45 23.63 -37.90
N LEU A 104 -3.44 24.51 -37.95
CA LEU A 104 -3.49 25.73 -38.76
C LEU A 104 -3.54 25.43 -40.27
N ALA A 105 -2.74 24.47 -40.74
CA ALA A 105 -2.74 24.04 -42.14
C ALA A 105 -4.09 23.40 -42.54
N THR A 106 -4.71 22.65 -41.61
CA THR A 106 -6.01 22.00 -41.82
C THR A 106 -7.18 22.99 -41.86
N LEU A 107 -7.11 24.07 -41.08
CA LEU A 107 -8.19 25.07 -40.99
C LEU A 107 -8.41 25.85 -42.29
N GLN A 108 -7.35 26.16 -43.03
CA GLN A 108 -7.44 26.92 -44.28
C GLN A 108 -8.35 26.27 -45.33
N PRO A 109 -8.11 25.02 -45.78
CA PRO A 109 -9.01 24.35 -46.71
C PRO A 109 -10.39 24.06 -46.09
N SER A 110 -10.46 23.86 -44.77
CA SER A 110 -11.75 23.68 -44.08
C SER A 110 -12.64 24.91 -44.18
N LEU A 111 -12.08 26.12 -44.03
CA LEU A 111 -12.82 27.37 -44.24
C LEU A 111 -13.24 27.56 -45.70
N LEU A 112 -12.38 27.18 -46.66
CA LEU A 112 -12.73 27.20 -48.08
C LEU A 112 -13.93 26.28 -48.39
N PHE A 113 -13.97 25.10 -47.78
CA PHE A 113 -15.09 24.17 -47.94
C PHE A 113 -16.42 24.75 -47.47
N LEU A 114 -16.41 25.68 -46.52
CA LEU A 114 -17.60 26.38 -46.05
C LEU A 114 -18.09 27.50 -46.97
N THR A 115 -17.29 27.97 -47.95
CA THR A 115 -17.73 29.06 -48.84
C THR A 115 -18.79 28.56 -49.82
N ARG A 116 -19.43 29.46 -50.57
CA ARG A 116 -20.27 29.03 -51.71
C ARG A 116 -19.38 28.72 -52.91
N ASN A 117 -19.86 27.85 -53.81
CA ASN A 117 -19.16 27.57 -55.06
C ASN A 117 -18.86 28.86 -55.84
N GLY A 118 -17.61 29.03 -56.27
CA GLY A 118 -17.13 30.23 -56.96
C GLY A 118 -16.87 31.45 -56.07
N THR A 119 -16.91 31.32 -54.74
CA THR A 119 -16.62 32.40 -53.79
C THR A 119 -15.51 32.03 -52.81
N THR A 120 -14.79 33.04 -52.32
CA THR A 120 -13.69 32.88 -51.33
C THR A 120 -14.07 33.33 -49.92
N GLY A 121 -15.31 33.79 -49.71
CA GLY A 121 -15.80 34.29 -48.43
C GLY A 121 -17.07 33.57 -47.95
N ILE A 122 -17.23 33.51 -46.63
CA ILE A 122 -18.44 32.99 -45.99
C ILE A 122 -19.37 34.18 -45.72
N GLY A 123 -20.48 34.25 -46.45
CA GLY A 123 -21.48 35.30 -46.23
C GLY A 123 -22.15 35.16 -44.87
N VAL A 124 -22.21 36.25 -44.11
CA VAL A 124 -22.90 36.30 -42.81
C VAL A 124 -24.40 36.33 -43.04
N VAL A 125 -25.10 35.27 -42.65
CA VAL A 125 -26.57 35.16 -42.75
C VAL A 125 -27.20 34.86 -41.39
N CYS A 126 -28.44 35.30 -41.18
CA CYS A 126 -29.17 35.06 -39.92
C CYS A 126 -29.54 33.57 -39.74
N ASN A 127 -29.61 32.81 -40.82
CA ASN A 127 -29.94 31.38 -40.78
C ASN A 127 -29.16 30.62 -41.86
N TYR A 128 -28.38 29.62 -41.44
CA TYR A 128 -27.59 28.77 -42.32
C TYR A 128 -28.28 27.47 -42.75
N THR A 129 -29.55 27.25 -42.37
CA THR A 129 -30.28 26.00 -42.65
C THR A 129 -30.34 25.65 -44.15
N ASP A 130 -30.48 26.66 -45.02
CA ASP A 130 -30.52 26.50 -46.47
C ASP A 130 -29.21 26.94 -47.15
N TYR A 131 -28.14 27.13 -46.36
CA TYR A 131 -26.83 27.49 -46.89
C TYR A 131 -26.24 26.30 -47.68
N GLN A 132 -25.69 26.59 -48.86
CA GLN A 132 -25.08 25.59 -49.74
C GLN A 132 -23.57 25.82 -49.81
N PRO A 133 -22.80 25.03 -49.05
CA PRO A 133 -21.35 25.11 -49.06
C PRO A 133 -20.76 24.56 -50.36
N ARG A 134 -19.48 24.84 -50.57
CA ARG A 134 -18.68 24.47 -51.75
C ARG A 134 -18.63 22.96 -51.92
N VAL A 135 -18.55 22.24 -50.80
CA VAL A 135 -18.50 20.78 -50.75
C VAL A 135 -19.78 20.21 -50.16
N THR A 136 -20.17 19.05 -50.65
CA THR A 136 -21.34 18.31 -50.17
C THR A 136 -21.04 17.50 -48.90
N ALA A 137 -19.80 17.03 -48.76
CA ALA A 137 -19.28 16.33 -47.59
C ALA A 137 -17.75 16.45 -47.55
N VAL A 138 -17.15 16.13 -46.40
CA VAL A 138 -15.70 16.15 -46.20
C VAL A 138 -15.20 14.78 -45.73
N ILE A 139 -14.14 14.27 -46.37
CA ILE A 139 -13.44 13.05 -45.96
C ILE A 139 -12.16 13.45 -45.23
N GLY A 140 -11.99 12.95 -44.01
CA GLY A 140 -10.87 13.29 -43.12
C GLY A 140 -11.16 14.43 -42.14
N PRO A 141 -10.15 14.94 -41.42
CA PRO A 141 -8.75 14.47 -41.44
C PRO A 141 -8.56 13.15 -40.68
N HIS A 142 -7.31 12.65 -40.66
CA HIS A 142 -6.94 11.40 -39.98
C HIS A 142 -6.85 11.51 -38.46
N LYS A 143 -6.18 12.54 -37.92
CA LYS A 143 -5.93 12.67 -36.46
C LYS A 143 -7.16 13.17 -35.71
N SER A 144 -7.39 12.62 -34.52
CA SER A 144 -8.45 13.05 -33.60
C SER A 144 -8.36 14.53 -33.24
N ASP A 145 -7.16 15.03 -32.94
CA ASP A 145 -6.91 16.43 -32.57
C ASP A 145 -7.40 17.41 -33.65
N LEU A 146 -7.15 17.08 -34.93
CA LEU A 146 -7.61 17.86 -36.08
C LEU A 146 -9.11 17.74 -36.31
N CYS A 147 -9.68 16.55 -36.06
CA CYS A 147 -11.11 16.30 -36.16
C CYS A 147 -11.90 17.10 -35.12
N LEU A 148 -11.40 17.28 -33.90
CA LEU A 148 -12.10 18.08 -32.87
C LEU A 148 -12.33 19.52 -33.31
N VAL A 149 -11.38 20.10 -34.05
CA VAL A 149 -11.49 21.46 -34.60
C VAL A 149 -12.40 21.49 -35.82
N THR A 150 -12.14 20.61 -36.80
CA THR A 150 -12.88 20.58 -38.07
C THR A 150 -14.34 20.15 -37.90
N ALA A 151 -14.63 19.18 -37.02
CA ALA A 151 -15.98 18.71 -36.74
C ALA A 151 -16.85 19.81 -36.14
N LYS A 152 -16.30 20.64 -35.26
CA LYS A 152 -17.03 21.79 -34.69
C LYS A 152 -17.40 22.78 -35.78
N LEU A 153 -16.48 23.04 -36.71
CA LEU A 153 -16.67 23.97 -37.82
C LEU A 153 -17.74 23.46 -38.80
N PHE A 154 -17.62 22.20 -39.25
CA PHE A 154 -18.57 21.60 -40.20
C PHE A 154 -19.94 21.34 -39.58
N SER A 155 -20.00 21.01 -38.29
CA SER A 155 -21.27 20.80 -37.56
C SER A 155 -22.14 22.03 -37.52
N PHE A 156 -21.56 23.23 -37.47
CA PHE A 156 -22.33 24.48 -37.54
C PHE A 156 -23.13 24.60 -38.86
N PHE A 157 -22.56 24.13 -39.97
CA PHE A 157 -23.21 24.10 -41.29
C PHE A 157 -23.88 22.76 -41.61
N LEU A 158 -23.89 21.82 -40.65
CA LEU A 158 -24.36 20.44 -40.79
C LEU A 158 -23.71 19.69 -41.97
N ILE A 159 -22.51 20.09 -42.39
CA ILE A 159 -21.77 19.39 -43.46
C ILE A 159 -21.33 18.03 -42.90
N PRO A 160 -21.70 16.90 -43.52
CA PRO A 160 -21.21 15.61 -43.09
C PRO A 160 -19.70 15.53 -43.25
N GLN A 161 -19.00 15.26 -42.15
CA GLN A 161 -17.59 14.97 -42.12
C GLN A 161 -17.40 13.50 -41.76
N VAL A 162 -16.67 12.75 -42.58
CA VAL A 162 -16.38 11.33 -42.34
C VAL A 162 -14.89 11.14 -42.18
N SER A 163 -14.43 10.96 -40.93
CA SER A 163 -13.02 10.63 -40.68
C SER A 163 -12.74 9.16 -40.99
N TYR A 164 -11.51 8.90 -41.43
CA TYR A 164 -11.00 7.58 -41.74
C TYR A 164 -9.93 7.11 -40.73
N GLY A 165 -9.71 7.86 -39.64
CA GLY A 165 -8.70 7.52 -38.63
C GLY A 165 -8.94 8.09 -37.23
N ALA A 166 -9.83 9.07 -37.06
CA ALA A 166 -10.10 9.64 -35.74
C ALA A 166 -11.04 8.75 -34.91
N SER A 167 -10.49 8.16 -33.86
CA SER A 167 -11.16 7.19 -32.99
C SER A 167 -11.59 7.75 -31.62
N SER A 168 -11.24 9.01 -31.31
CA SER A 168 -11.54 9.63 -30.00
C SER A 168 -13.01 9.57 -29.62
N GLU A 169 -13.30 9.16 -28.39
CA GLU A 169 -14.67 9.10 -27.86
C GLU A 169 -15.32 10.48 -27.73
N LYS A 170 -14.53 11.55 -27.59
CA LYS A 170 -15.05 12.94 -27.52
C LYS A 170 -15.86 13.31 -28.76
N LEU A 171 -15.51 12.75 -29.92
CA LEU A 171 -16.19 12.99 -31.20
C LEU A 171 -17.55 12.29 -31.30
N SER A 172 -17.88 11.37 -30.39
CA SER A 172 -19.21 10.73 -30.30
C SER A 172 -20.29 11.68 -29.74
N ASN A 173 -19.92 12.84 -29.18
CA ASN A 173 -20.89 13.78 -28.62
C ASN A 173 -21.68 14.48 -29.74
N LYS A 174 -22.91 14.00 -29.98
CA LYS A 174 -23.81 14.51 -31.03
C LYS A 174 -24.35 15.91 -30.78
N GLU A 175 -24.31 16.42 -29.55
CA GLU A 175 -24.71 17.81 -29.27
C GLU A 175 -23.66 18.78 -29.80
N LEU A 176 -22.37 18.41 -29.69
CA LEU A 176 -21.24 19.21 -30.16
C LEU A 176 -20.88 18.92 -31.62
N TYR A 177 -21.01 17.66 -32.05
CA TYR A 177 -20.55 17.16 -33.35
C TYR A 177 -21.65 16.40 -34.13
N PRO A 178 -22.85 16.99 -34.33
CA PRO A 178 -23.99 16.30 -34.95
C PRO A 178 -23.75 15.79 -36.39
N SER A 179 -22.78 16.34 -37.12
CA SER A 179 -22.46 15.93 -38.49
C SER A 179 -21.13 15.20 -38.65
N PHE A 180 -20.50 14.79 -37.55
CA PHE A 180 -19.29 13.99 -37.57
C PHE A 180 -19.62 12.49 -37.63
N TYR A 181 -18.89 11.77 -38.49
CA TYR A 181 -18.91 10.33 -38.66
C TYR A 181 -17.49 9.79 -38.77
N ARG A 182 -17.35 8.49 -38.58
CA ARG A 182 -16.08 7.78 -38.79
C ARG A 182 -16.28 6.38 -39.33
N THR A 183 -15.28 5.91 -40.06
CA THR A 183 -15.23 4.56 -40.64
C THR A 183 -14.24 3.63 -39.94
N VAL A 184 -13.81 4.04 -38.75
CA VAL A 184 -13.00 3.27 -37.82
C VAL A 184 -13.79 3.08 -36.52
N PRO A 185 -13.53 2.01 -35.74
CA PRO A 185 -14.15 1.85 -34.43
C PRO A 185 -13.71 2.93 -33.45
N THR A 186 -14.46 3.05 -32.37
CA THR A 186 -14.19 4.01 -31.30
C THR A 186 -13.06 3.52 -30.39
N ASP A 187 -12.38 4.44 -29.70
CA ASP A 187 -11.40 4.09 -28.69
C ASP A 187 -12.01 3.30 -27.52
N LYS A 188 -13.33 3.40 -27.29
CA LYS A 188 -14.05 2.55 -26.33
C LYS A 188 -13.94 1.08 -26.69
N ASN A 189 -14.14 0.73 -27.96
CA ASN A 189 -14.02 -0.66 -28.44
C ASN A 189 -12.58 -1.18 -28.28
N LEU A 190 -11.58 -0.33 -28.53
CA LEU A 190 -10.17 -0.66 -28.32
C LEU A 190 -9.86 -0.91 -26.85
N VAL A 191 -10.30 -0.03 -25.95
CA VAL A 191 -10.10 -0.14 -24.50
C VAL A 191 -10.74 -1.43 -23.96
N GLU A 192 -11.96 -1.74 -24.38
CA GLU A 192 -12.64 -3.00 -24.03
C GLU A 192 -11.80 -4.22 -24.48
N ALA A 193 -11.27 -4.21 -25.70
CA ALA A 193 -10.42 -5.28 -26.21
C ALA A 193 -9.12 -5.44 -25.39
N VAL A 194 -8.47 -4.32 -25.02
CA VAL A 194 -7.26 -4.32 -24.18
C VAL A 194 -7.56 -4.85 -22.78
N VAL A 195 -8.65 -4.42 -22.15
CA VAL A 195 -9.04 -4.91 -20.81
C VAL A 195 -9.35 -6.41 -20.84
N LEU A 196 -10.06 -6.89 -21.87
CA LEU A 196 -10.29 -8.33 -22.06
C LEU A 196 -8.99 -9.09 -22.27
N LEU A 197 -8.01 -8.52 -22.98
CA LEU A 197 -6.69 -9.11 -23.16
C LEU A 197 -6.00 -9.28 -21.81
N LEU A 198 -5.90 -8.21 -21.02
CA LEU A 198 -5.30 -8.23 -19.69
C LEU A 198 -5.96 -9.28 -18.79
N ASN A 199 -7.30 -9.35 -18.79
CA ASN A 199 -8.05 -10.33 -18.01
C ASN A 199 -7.79 -11.78 -18.46
N LYS A 200 -7.69 -12.05 -19.77
CA LYS A 200 -7.40 -13.40 -20.31
C LYS A 200 -6.00 -13.91 -19.94
N PHE A 201 -5.07 -13.01 -19.68
CA PHE A 201 -3.72 -13.32 -19.21
C PHE A 201 -3.55 -13.13 -17.69
N GLY A 202 -4.62 -12.76 -16.96
CA GLY A 202 -4.54 -12.50 -15.52
C GLY A 202 -3.57 -11.36 -15.16
N TRP A 203 -3.26 -10.47 -16.09
CA TRP A 203 -2.34 -9.35 -15.87
C TRP A 203 -3.05 -8.21 -15.16
N ASN A 204 -2.69 -7.99 -13.89
CA ASN A 204 -3.31 -6.97 -13.05
C ASN A 204 -2.33 -5.91 -12.53
N TRP A 205 -1.02 -6.01 -12.84
CA TRP A 205 -0.02 -5.02 -12.46
C TRP A 205 0.66 -4.47 -13.71
N ILE A 206 0.19 -3.31 -14.17
CA ILE A 206 0.55 -2.75 -15.48
C ILE A 206 0.96 -1.28 -15.36
N ALA A 207 1.74 -0.80 -16.34
CA ALA A 207 1.89 0.64 -16.58
C ALA A 207 1.08 1.05 -17.81
N THR A 208 0.52 2.25 -17.78
CA THR A 208 -0.17 2.84 -18.94
C THR A 208 0.46 4.18 -19.31
N ILE A 209 0.68 4.40 -20.59
CA ILE A 209 1.40 5.56 -21.11
C ILE A 209 0.62 6.09 -22.30
N GLY A 210 0.34 7.39 -22.30
CA GLY A 210 -0.30 8.10 -23.41
C GLY A 210 0.63 9.15 -24.01
N SER A 211 0.51 9.44 -25.30
CA SER A 211 1.11 10.67 -25.85
C SER A 211 0.36 11.91 -25.35
N ASP A 212 1.08 13.01 -25.16
CA ASP A 212 0.53 14.30 -24.73
C ASP A 212 -0.23 15.03 -25.86
N ASN A 213 -1.31 14.42 -26.33
CA ASN A 213 -2.27 14.97 -27.28
C ASN A 213 -3.69 14.47 -27.00
N GLU A 214 -4.69 14.95 -27.76
CA GLU A 214 -6.09 14.61 -27.52
C GLU A 214 -6.38 13.11 -27.69
N TYR A 215 -5.72 12.45 -28.65
CA TYR A 215 -5.80 10.99 -28.78
C TYR A 215 -5.21 10.26 -27.56
N GLY A 216 -3.91 10.43 -27.29
CA GLY A 216 -3.22 9.66 -26.25
C GLY A 216 -3.75 9.91 -24.84
N ARG A 217 -4.11 11.16 -24.50
CA ARG A 217 -4.77 11.47 -23.23
C ARG A 217 -6.16 10.86 -23.16
N GLY A 218 -6.96 11.00 -24.21
CA GLY A 218 -8.35 10.53 -24.24
C GLY A 218 -8.47 9.02 -24.10
N VAL A 219 -7.71 8.25 -24.87
CA VAL A 219 -7.76 6.77 -24.78
C VAL A 219 -7.22 6.28 -23.45
N LYS A 220 -6.14 6.90 -22.94
CA LYS A 220 -5.58 6.54 -21.64
C LYS A 220 -6.61 6.78 -20.53
N GLU A 221 -7.26 7.93 -20.47
CA GLU A 221 -8.28 8.24 -19.46
C GLU A 221 -9.48 7.26 -19.52
N LEU A 222 -9.92 6.93 -20.73
CA LEU A 222 -10.94 5.91 -20.95
C LEU A 222 -10.48 4.52 -20.46
N PHE A 223 -9.21 4.18 -20.69
CA PHE A 223 -8.62 2.95 -20.18
C PHE A 223 -8.52 2.92 -18.66
N LEU A 224 -8.10 4.02 -18.01
CA LEU A 224 -8.02 4.12 -16.55
C LEU A 224 -9.38 3.82 -15.91
N SER A 225 -10.43 4.52 -16.34
CA SER A 225 -11.79 4.35 -15.82
C SER A 225 -12.37 2.96 -16.09
N THR A 226 -12.03 2.33 -17.22
CA THR A 226 -12.48 0.97 -17.52
C THR A 226 -11.71 -0.07 -16.71
N ALA A 227 -10.40 0.09 -16.53
CA ALA A 227 -9.55 -0.83 -15.78
C ALA A 227 -9.96 -0.95 -14.30
N GLU A 228 -10.37 0.16 -13.67
CA GLU A 228 -10.88 0.20 -12.29
C GLU A 228 -12.05 -0.77 -12.07
N ASN A 229 -12.97 -0.87 -13.04
CA ASN A 229 -14.13 -1.76 -12.97
C ASN A 229 -13.79 -3.24 -13.16
N HIS A 230 -12.56 -3.56 -13.58
CA HIS A 230 -12.13 -4.92 -13.92
C HIS A 230 -11.03 -5.48 -13.00
N SER A 231 -10.82 -4.88 -11.82
CA SER A 231 -9.77 -5.28 -10.87
C SER A 231 -8.35 -5.26 -11.48
N ILE A 232 -8.11 -4.41 -12.47
CA ILE A 232 -6.79 -4.20 -13.08
C ILE A 232 -6.15 -2.99 -12.42
N CYS A 233 -4.86 -3.11 -12.05
CA CYS A 233 -4.19 -2.16 -11.19
C CYS A 233 -3.02 -1.52 -11.90
N ILE A 234 -2.98 -0.20 -11.80
CA ILE A 234 -2.09 0.63 -12.61
C ILE A 234 -0.99 1.13 -11.70
N ALA A 235 0.19 0.56 -11.85
CA ALA A 235 1.36 0.86 -11.05
C ALA A 235 1.95 2.24 -11.36
N TYR A 236 1.84 2.63 -12.63
CA TYR A 236 2.34 3.87 -13.16
C TYR A 236 1.47 4.33 -14.32
N GLU A 237 1.14 5.60 -14.29
CA GLU A 237 0.48 6.32 -15.36
C GLU A 237 1.42 7.43 -15.85
N GLY A 238 1.72 7.46 -17.14
CA GLY A 238 2.62 8.43 -17.75
C GLY A 238 1.99 9.20 -18.91
N LEU A 239 2.57 10.36 -19.20
CA LEU A 239 2.42 11.03 -20.49
C LEU A 239 3.80 11.23 -21.10
N ILE A 240 3.89 11.04 -22.42
CA ILE A 240 5.12 11.27 -23.19
C ILE A 240 4.95 12.47 -24.14
N PRO A 241 6.01 13.24 -24.38
CA PRO A 241 5.95 14.45 -25.20
C PRO A 241 5.59 14.15 -26.65
N THR A 242 4.83 15.06 -27.25
CA THR A 242 4.55 15.06 -28.70
C THR A 242 5.50 15.98 -29.46
N ASP A 243 5.90 17.11 -28.87
CA ASP A 243 6.96 17.97 -29.41
C ASP A 243 8.32 17.44 -28.95
N LEU A 244 8.94 16.63 -29.82
CA LEU A 244 10.25 16.04 -29.55
C LEU A 244 11.41 17.04 -29.67
N ALA A 245 11.15 18.26 -30.16
CA ALA A 245 12.14 19.33 -30.23
C ALA A 245 12.20 20.17 -28.94
N ASP A 246 11.23 20.02 -28.02
CA ASP A 246 11.29 20.63 -26.69
C ASP A 246 12.53 20.10 -25.93
N PRO A 247 13.40 20.97 -25.39
CA PRO A 247 14.52 20.57 -24.55
C PRO A 247 14.16 19.66 -23.36
N LYS A 248 12.92 19.75 -22.86
CA LYS A 248 12.40 18.93 -21.76
C LYS A 248 11.92 17.55 -22.20
N ALA A 249 11.68 17.33 -23.49
CA ALA A 249 11.13 16.07 -23.99
C ALA A 249 11.99 14.87 -23.59
N LYS A 250 13.31 14.98 -23.74
CA LYS A 250 14.25 13.94 -23.34
C LYS A 250 14.17 13.63 -21.84
N ILE A 251 14.06 14.65 -21.00
CA ILE A 251 13.97 14.50 -19.54
C ILE A 251 12.69 13.74 -19.17
N GLN A 252 11.55 14.11 -19.77
CA GLN A 252 10.27 13.43 -19.54
C GLN A 252 10.30 11.95 -19.94
N LEU A 253 10.93 11.62 -21.07
CA LEU A 253 11.12 10.23 -21.50
C LEU A 253 12.00 9.46 -20.51
N GLU A 254 13.12 10.05 -20.06
CA GLU A 254 13.99 9.43 -19.06
C GLU A 254 13.30 9.20 -17.71
N GLU A 255 12.51 10.17 -17.25
CA GLU A 255 11.72 10.05 -16.02
C GLU A 255 10.68 8.93 -16.15
N THR A 256 9.94 8.89 -17.27
CA THR A 256 8.98 7.83 -17.58
C THR A 256 9.63 6.45 -17.46
N ILE A 257 10.80 6.25 -18.08
CA ILE A 257 11.54 4.98 -18.04
C ILE A 257 12.03 4.65 -16.62
N LYS A 258 12.51 5.65 -15.87
CA LYS A 258 12.92 5.46 -14.45
C LYS A 258 11.73 5.01 -13.59
N PHE A 259 10.55 5.57 -13.78
CA PHE A 259 9.35 5.16 -13.05
C PHE A 259 8.87 3.76 -13.44
N ILE A 260 8.90 3.40 -14.73
CA ILE A 260 8.62 2.04 -15.20
C ILE A 260 9.57 1.04 -14.54
N ASN A 261 10.87 1.37 -14.47
CA ASN A 261 11.85 0.48 -13.85
C ASN A 261 11.65 0.37 -12.33
N LYS A 262 11.33 1.49 -11.65
CA LYS A 262 11.08 1.54 -10.20
C LYS A 262 9.84 0.75 -9.77
N THR A 263 8.82 0.67 -10.63
CA THR A 263 7.56 -0.03 -10.34
C THR A 263 7.60 -1.52 -10.65
N GLU A 264 8.70 -2.01 -11.22
CA GLU A 264 8.91 -3.42 -11.60
C GLU A 264 7.79 -4.01 -12.47
N VAL A 265 7.05 -3.16 -13.18
CA VAL A 265 6.00 -3.61 -14.12
C VAL A 265 6.62 -4.37 -15.28
N ASN A 266 5.93 -5.40 -15.74
CA ASN A 266 6.31 -6.15 -16.95
C ASN A 266 5.42 -5.84 -18.15
N ILE A 267 4.22 -5.30 -17.93
CA ILE A 267 3.23 -5.05 -18.98
C ILE A 267 3.05 -3.53 -19.09
N ILE A 268 3.20 -3.01 -20.32
CA ILE A 268 3.07 -1.58 -20.63
C ILE A 268 2.01 -1.43 -21.72
N VAL A 269 0.95 -0.69 -21.44
CA VAL A 269 -0.06 -0.30 -22.44
C VAL A 269 0.29 1.08 -22.98
N LEU A 270 0.55 1.19 -24.29
CA LEU A 270 1.04 2.40 -24.94
C LEU A 270 0.03 2.96 -25.96
N PHE A 271 -0.62 4.05 -25.58
CA PHE A 271 -1.57 4.83 -26.38
C PHE A 271 -0.88 6.06 -26.99
N ALA A 272 -0.18 5.87 -28.11
CA ALA A 272 0.55 6.94 -28.76
C ALA A 272 0.54 6.80 -30.29
N PHE A 273 0.80 7.90 -31.00
CA PHE A 273 1.15 7.87 -32.43
C PHE A 273 2.61 7.45 -32.63
N SER A 274 2.97 7.11 -33.87
CA SER A 274 4.28 6.58 -34.25
C SER A 274 5.49 7.34 -33.69
N GLU A 275 5.53 8.67 -33.80
CA GLU A 275 6.71 9.48 -33.41
C GLU A 275 6.96 9.48 -31.89
N PRO A 276 5.99 9.84 -31.01
CA PRO A 276 6.17 9.71 -29.57
C PRO A 276 6.48 8.27 -29.13
N ALA A 277 5.79 7.29 -29.73
CA ALA A 277 6.03 5.87 -29.41
C ALA A 277 7.47 5.47 -29.74
N GLN A 278 7.95 5.83 -30.94
CA GLN A 278 9.33 5.59 -31.35
C GLN A 278 10.32 6.22 -30.36
N ALA A 279 10.12 7.49 -30.00
CA ALA A 279 11.03 8.19 -29.08
C ALA A 279 11.12 7.48 -27.71
N LEU A 280 9.99 7.01 -27.17
CA LEU A 280 9.98 6.23 -25.93
C LEU A 280 10.70 4.88 -26.09
N LEU A 281 10.44 4.15 -27.18
CA LEU A 281 11.05 2.84 -27.43
C LEU A 281 12.57 2.96 -27.64
N GLU A 282 13.04 3.93 -28.43
CA GLU A 282 14.46 4.23 -28.62
C GLU A 282 15.13 4.59 -27.29
N GLN A 283 14.52 5.47 -26.51
CA GLN A 283 15.07 5.88 -25.23
C GLN A 283 15.10 4.72 -24.22
N SER A 284 14.11 3.81 -24.28
CA SER A 284 14.06 2.59 -23.47
C SER A 284 15.24 1.67 -23.77
N ILE A 285 15.60 1.51 -25.05
CA ILE A 285 16.77 0.73 -25.49
C ILE A 285 18.07 1.41 -25.02
N ARG A 286 18.19 2.73 -25.21
CA ARG A 286 19.37 3.50 -24.81
C ARG A 286 19.64 3.43 -23.30
N MET A 287 18.58 3.40 -22.49
CA MET A 287 18.67 3.30 -21.03
C MET A 287 18.80 1.86 -20.52
N GLY A 288 18.78 0.86 -21.41
CA GLY A 288 18.88 -0.55 -21.02
C GLY A 288 17.69 -1.05 -20.21
N LEU A 289 16.47 -0.58 -20.52
CA LEU A 289 15.25 -1.07 -19.87
C LEU A 289 15.12 -2.59 -20.10
N SER A 290 14.81 -3.33 -19.04
CA SER A 290 14.58 -4.78 -19.15
C SER A 290 13.45 -5.11 -20.11
N LYS A 291 13.49 -6.29 -20.73
CA LYS A 291 12.45 -6.76 -21.67
C LYS A 291 11.07 -6.71 -21.03
N LYS A 292 10.11 -6.05 -21.70
CA LYS A 292 8.70 -5.90 -21.27
C LYS A 292 7.74 -6.52 -22.28
N VAL A 293 6.47 -6.59 -21.92
CA VAL A 293 5.35 -6.83 -22.83
C VAL A 293 4.71 -5.48 -23.14
N TRP A 294 4.80 -5.05 -24.39
CA TRP A 294 4.21 -3.81 -24.88
C TRP A 294 2.87 -4.13 -25.55
N ILE A 295 1.80 -3.48 -25.10
CA ILE A 295 0.48 -3.53 -25.71
C ILE A 295 0.27 -2.22 -26.47
N GLY A 296 0.34 -2.29 -27.78
CA GLY A 296 0.23 -1.16 -28.69
C GLY A 296 -1.14 -1.02 -29.34
N THR A 297 -1.30 0.13 -29.99
CA THR A 297 -2.45 0.43 -30.86
C THR A 297 -1.98 0.45 -32.31
N GLU A 298 -2.92 0.35 -33.25
CA GLU A 298 -2.65 0.44 -34.69
C GLU A 298 -1.76 1.64 -35.05
N ALA A 299 -1.95 2.76 -34.35
CA ALA A 299 -1.27 4.04 -34.60
C ALA A 299 0.26 4.00 -34.53
N TRP A 300 0.87 2.95 -33.96
CA TRP A 300 2.33 2.74 -34.02
C TRP A 300 2.73 1.29 -34.30
N LEU A 301 1.84 0.32 -34.08
CA LEU A 301 2.14 -1.11 -34.25
C LEU A 301 2.43 -1.48 -35.72
N LEU A 302 1.81 -0.75 -36.66
CA LEU A 302 2.01 -0.91 -38.10
C LEU A 302 3.08 0.05 -38.67
N SER A 303 3.70 0.89 -37.84
CA SER A 303 4.62 1.91 -38.30
C SER A 303 5.99 1.33 -38.65
N ASP A 304 6.42 1.51 -39.90
CA ASP A 304 7.77 1.14 -40.36
C ASP A 304 8.86 1.84 -39.53
N ILE A 305 8.62 3.10 -39.15
CA ILE A 305 9.59 3.87 -38.36
C ILE A 305 9.85 3.21 -36.99
N ALA A 306 8.80 2.78 -36.28
CA ALA A 306 8.93 2.08 -35.01
C ALA A 306 9.58 0.69 -35.18
N ALA A 307 9.26 -0.03 -36.25
CA ALA A 307 9.86 -1.32 -36.57
C ALA A 307 11.33 -1.22 -36.97
N SER A 308 11.76 -0.09 -37.53
CA SER A 308 13.12 0.16 -38.01
C SER A 308 14.12 0.58 -36.92
N ILE A 309 13.66 0.74 -35.67
CA ILE A 309 14.52 1.15 -34.55
C ILE A 309 15.68 0.14 -34.38
N PRO A 310 16.94 0.60 -34.31
CA PRO A 310 18.08 -0.29 -34.09
C PRO A 310 17.91 -1.11 -32.80
N ASN A 311 18.11 -2.43 -32.90
CA ASN A 311 17.94 -3.39 -31.80
C ASN A 311 16.55 -3.41 -31.16
N ILE A 312 15.49 -3.05 -31.90
CA ILE A 312 14.12 -3.02 -31.37
C ILE A 312 13.66 -4.32 -30.70
N GLN A 313 14.10 -5.49 -31.17
CA GLN A 313 13.85 -6.80 -30.55
C GLN A 313 14.32 -6.91 -29.08
N SER A 314 15.16 -6.00 -28.60
CA SER A 314 15.63 -5.96 -27.22
C SER A 314 14.58 -5.47 -26.23
N ILE A 315 13.51 -4.78 -26.67
CA ILE A 315 12.46 -4.25 -25.80
C ILE A 315 11.55 -5.34 -25.22
N GLY A 316 11.59 -6.55 -25.79
CA GLY A 316 10.77 -7.69 -25.37
C GLY A 316 9.65 -8.03 -26.34
N THR A 317 8.46 -8.32 -25.81
CA THR A 317 7.29 -8.82 -26.55
C THR A 317 6.40 -7.66 -26.94
N VAL A 318 5.95 -7.58 -28.19
CA VAL A 318 4.99 -6.56 -28.64
C VAL A 318 3.73 -7.23 -29.14
N LEU A 319 2.61 -6.87 -28.50
CA LEU A 319 1.25 -7.25 -28.85
C LEU A 319 0.46 -5.98 -29.13
N GLY A 320 -0.61 -6.04 -29.91
CA GLY A 320 -1.48 -4.88 -30.07
C GLY A 320 -2.66 -5.13 -30.97
N PHE A 321 -3.60 -4.20 -30.96
CA PHE A 321 -4.82 -4.29 -31.74
C PHE A 321 -4.73 -3.43 -33.00
N ILE A 322 -5.08 -4.04 -34.14
CA ILE A 322 -5.29 -3.33 -35.41
C ILE A 322 -6.72 -3.54 -35.86
N THR A 323 -7.30 -2.52 -36.47
CA THR A 323 -8.64 -2.53 -37.03
C THR A 323 -8.73 -3.60 -38.11
N LYS A 324 -9.85 -4.32 -38.18
CA LYS A 324 -10.07 -5.27 -39.27
C LYS A 324 -10.28 -4.53 -40.58
N ALA A 325 -9.29 -4.58 -41.46
CA ALA A 325 -9.46 -4.20 -42.85
C ALA A 325 -9.26 -5.36 -43.83
N ARG A 326 -9.90 -5.22 -44.99
CA ARG A 326 -9.79 -6.07 -46.17
C ARG A 326 -9.09 -5.29 -47.28
N ALA A 327 -8.35 -6.01 -48.11
CA ALA A 327 -7.79 -5.44 -49.32
C ALA A 327 -8.91 -4.93 -50.23
N VAL A 328 -8.75 -3.71 -50.74
CA VAL A 328 -9.68 -3.12 -51.71
C VAL A 328 -9.28 -3.60 -53.11
N PRO A 329 -10.11 -4.42 -53.79
CA PRO A 329 -9.72 -5.02 -55.06
C PRO A 329 -9.44 -3.98 -56.15
N GLY A 330 -8.38 -4.19 -56.92
CA GLY A 330 -8.03 -3.33 -58.06
C GLY A 330 -7.30 -2.03 -57.70
N PHE A 331 -7.22 -1.66 -56.42
CA PHE A 331 -6.57 -0.41 -55.99
C PHE A 331 -5.10 -0.34 -56.40
N GLN A 332 -4.31 -1.39 -56.13
CA GLN A 332 -2.88 -1.41 -56.47
C GLN A 332 -2.64 -1.24 -57.98
N LYS A 333 -3.43 -1.95 -58.81
CA LYS A 333 -3.39 -1.82 -60.27
C LYS A 333 -3.78 -0.42 -60.72
N TYR A 334 -4.79 0.17 -60.08
CA TYR A 334 -5.20 1.54 -60.36
C TYR A 334 -4.08 2.55 -60.06
N VAL A 335 -3.40 2.43 -58.92
CA VAL A 335 -2.27 3.29 -58.57
C VAL A 335 -1.14 3.14 -59.59
N ALA A 336 -0.74 1.91 -59.94
CA ALA A 336 0.29 1.66 -60.95
C ALA A 336 -0.05 2.29 -62.32
N ASN A 337 -1.31 2.15 -62.75
CA ASN A 337 -1.79 2.78 -63.99
C ASN A 337 -1.75 4.31 -63.90
N LEU A 338 -2.20 4.89 -62.78
CA LEU A 338 -2.19 6.33 -62.58
C LEU A 338 -0.77 6.91 -62.64
N PHE A 339 0.21 6.27 -61.98
CA PHE A 339 1.61 6.68 -62.03
C PHE A 339 2.19 6.63 -63.46
N THR A 340 1.67 5.76 -64.32
CA THR A 340 2.01 5.74 -65.75
C THR A 340 1.31 6.87 -66.51
N SER A 341 0.04 7.13 -66.21
CA SER A 341 -0.76 8.18 -66.87
C SER A 341 -0.27 9.59 -66.54
N VAL A 342 0.15 9.89 -65.30
CA VAL A 342 0.65 11.22 -64.90
C VAL A 342 1.98 11.61 -65.52
N GLN A 343 2.64 10.69 -66.23
CA GLN A 343 3.83 10.97 -67.04
C GLN A 343 3.46 11.44 -68.46
N GLN A 344 2.20 11.25 -68.88
CA GLN A 344 1.73 11.60 -70.22
C GLN A 344 1.19 13.03 -70.22
N ASP A 345 1.78 13.91 -71.04
CA ASP A 345 1.40 15.33 -71.08
C ASP A 345 -0.10 15.54 -71.42
N LYS A 346 -0.68 14.69 -72.28
CA LYS A 346 -2.12 14.74 -72.64
C LYS A 346 -3.04 14.49 -71.45
N PHE A 347 -2.70 13.56 -70.57
CA PHE A 347 -3.48 13.25 -69.37
C PHE A 347 -3.44 14.42 -68.37
N CYS A 348 -2.29 15.09 -68.29
CA CYS A 348 -2.04 16.20 -67.38
C CYS A 348 -2.64 17.54 -67.82
N GLN A 349 -3.04 17.68 -69.08
CA GLN A 349 -3.50 18.97 -69.62
C GLN A 349 -4.80 19.43 -68.96
N GLU A 350 -5.81 18.54 -68.90
CA GLU A 350 -7.12 18.85 -68.29
C GLU A 350 -7.01 19.18 -66.80
N SER A 351 -6.16 18.47 -66.07
CA SER A 351 -6.00 18.68 -64.63
C SER A 351 -5.24 19.97 -64.33
N LYS A 352 -4.24 20.33 -65.14
CA LYS A 352 -3.48 21.58 -64.98
C LYS A 352 -4.35 22.81 -65.22
N GLU A 353 -5.19 22.82 -66.25
CA GLU A 353 -6.08 23.96 -66.55
C GLU A 353 -7.10 24.25 -65.45
N PHE A 354 -7.58 23.20 -64.76
CA PHE A 354 -8.46 23.35 -63.61
C PHE A 354 -7.69 23.75 -62.35
N TYR A 355 -6.56 23.09 -62.09
CA TYR A 355 -5.68 23.39 -60.96
C TYR A 355 -5.21 24.84 -60.95
N HIS A 356 -4.82 25.41 -62.10
CA HIS A 356 -4.40 26.81 -62.20
C HIS A 356 -5.51 27.83 -61.87
N ARG A 357 -6.79 27.48 -62.10
CA ARG A 357 -7.93 28.33 -61.69
C ARG A 357 -8.20 28.28 -60.18
N MET A 358 -7.84 27.19 -59.53
CA MET A 358 -8.07 26.95 -58.10
C MET A 358 -6.91 27.41 -57.20
N ASN A 359 -5.69 27.47 -57.75
CA ASN A 359 -4.48 27.79 -57.00
C ASN A 359 -4.44 29.26 -56.49
N SER A 360 -5.43 30.09 -56.85
CA SER A 360 -5.63 31.43 -56.29
C SER A 360 -6.39 31.45 -54.95
N ASP A 361 -7.13 30.38 -54.62
CA ASP A 361 -8.09 30.40 -53.52
C ASP A 361 -7.48 30.01 -52.15
N VAL A 362 -6.40 29.20 -52.14
CA VAL A 362 -5.68 28.79 -50.91
C VAL A 362 -4.17 28.78 -51.16
N LEU A 363 -3.42 29.48 -50.30
CA LEU A 363 -1.96 29.53 -50.35
C LEU A 363 -1.34 28.21 -49.86
N GLY A 364 -0.71 27.45 -50.76
CA GLY A 364 0.35 26.50 -50.39
C GLY A 364 -0.08 25.15 -49.82
N THR A 365 -1.38 24.83 -49.74
CA THR A 365 -1.90 23.59 -49.14
C THR A 365 -2.03 22.39 -50.10
N TYR A 366 -1.43 22.47 -51.30
CA TYR A 366 -1.35 21.34 -52.23
C TYR A 366 0.00 20.63 -52.09
N CYS A 367 0.01 19.31 -52.24
CA CYS A 367 1.25 18.52 -52.18
C CYS A 367 2.16 18.77 -53.39
N LYS A 368 2.99 19.82 -53.35
CA LYS A 368 3.98 20.11 -54.41
C LYS A 368 5.05 19.02 -54.52
N GLN A 369 5.36 18.36 -53.41
CA GLN A 369 6.34 17.27 -53.37
C GLN A 369 5.86 16.01 -54.11
N CYS A 370 4.54 15.83 -54.22
CA CYS A 370 3.94 14.67 -54.88
C CYS A 370 4.32 14.56 -56.37
N ASP A 371 4.64 15.67 -57.04
CA ASP A 371 5.04 15.64 -58.45
C ASP A 371 6.40 14.94 -58.67
N HIS A 372 7.20 14.80 -57.62
CA HIS A 372 8.53 14.19 -57.65
C HIS A 372 8.54 12.74 -57.14
N VAL A 373 7.38 12.19 -56.77
CA VAL A 373 7.25 10.83 -56.22
C VAL A 373 7.12 9.83 -57.37
N SER A 374 7.83 8.70 -57.27
CA SER A 374 7.74 7.59 -58.22
C SER A 374 6.93 6.42 -57.64
N LEU A 375 6.53 5.48 -58.52
CA LEU A 375 5.84 4.26 -58.09
C LEU A 375 6.71 3.41 -57.15
N HIS A 376 8.03 3.45 -57.33
CA HIS A 376 8.97 2.72 -56.47
C HIS A 376 8.89 3.21 -55.02
N ASP A 377 8.83 4.53 -54.83
CA ASP A 377 8.81 5.18 -53.50
C ASP A 377 7.57 4.82 -52.68
N VAL A 378 6.48 4.43 -53.35
CA VAL A 378 5.21 4.08 -52.70
C VAL A 378 4.91 2.58 -52.70
N SER A 379 5.72 1.76 -53.37
CA SER A 379 5.42 0.34 -53.63
C SER A 379 5.34 -0.53 -52.36
N SER A 380 6.24 -0.32 -51.41
CA SER A 380 6.26 -1.01 -50.11
C SER A 380 5.05 -0.63 -49.27
N VAL A 381 4.74 0.66 -49.21
CA VAL A 381 3.63 1.24 -48.45
C VAL A 381 2.29 0.80 -49.03
N LEU A 382 2.13 0.84 -50.36
CA LEU A 382 0.93 0.41 -51.09
C LEU A 382 0.50 -1.05 -50.81
N SER A 383 1.45 -1.90 -50.39
CA SER A 383 1.17 -3.29 -50.05
C SER A 383 0.66 -3.48 -48.61
N HIS A 384 0.93 -2.53 -47.71
CA HIS A 384 0.65 -2.64 -46.27
C HIS A 384 -0.38 -1.62 -45.78
N SER A 385 -0.55 -0.46 -46.45
CA SER A 385 -1.50 0.58 -46.01
C SER A 385 -2.95 0.14 -46.14
N GLN A 386 -3.72 0.34 -45.07
CA GLN A 386 -5.15 0.07 -45.07
C GLN A 386 -5.94 1.26 -45.64
N ILE A 387 -6.37 1.17 -46.90
CA ILE A 387 -7.19 2.21 -47.54
C ILE A 387 -8.71 1.98 -47.39
N GLN A 388 -9.12 0.86 -46.79
CA GLN A 388 -10.54 0.53 -46.66
C GLN A 388 -11.34 1.60 -45.90
N PRO A 389 -10.88 2.18 -44.78
CA PRO A 389 -11.64 3.23 -44.09
C PRO A 389 -11.96 4.41 -45.01
N VAL A 390 -10.97 4.90 -45.77
CA VAL A 390 -11.17 5.96 -46.77
C VAL A 390 -12.19 5.55 -47.83
N TYR A 391 -12.07 4.33 -48.35
CA TYR A 391 -12.98 3.77 -49.34
C TYR A 391 -14.44 3.73 -48.82
N LEU A 392 -14.64 3.23 -47.60
CA LEU A 392 -15.95 3.20 -46.96
C LEU A 392 -16.50 4.61 -46.72
N ALA A 393 -15.64 5.57 -46.38
CA ALA A 393 -16.05 6.94 -46.12
C ALA A 393 -16.67 7.57 -47.38
N VAL A 394 -16.02 7.42 -48.53
CA VAL A 394 -16.57 7.88 -49.83
C VAL A 394 -17.87 7.15 -50.18
N TYR A 395 -17.92 5.82 -50.05
CA TYR A 395 -19.12 5.04 -50.37
C TYR A 395 -20.30 5.37 -49.46
N SER A 396 -20.05 5.74 -48.20
CA SER A 396 -21.10 6.16 -47.26
C SER A 396 -21.79 7.45 -47.74
N VAL A 397 -20.99 8.45 -48.13
CA VAL A 397 -21.48 9.73 -48.68
C VAL A 397 -22.21 9.51 -50.01
N ALA A 398 -21.62 8.75 -50.93
CA ALA A 398 -22.22 8.50 -52.24
C ALA A 398 -23.53 7.71 -52.14
N SER A 399 -23.63 6.75 -51.21
CA SER A 399 -24.86 6.00 -50.95
C SER A 399 -25.96 6.86 -50.35
N ALA A 400 -25.61 7.74 -49.41
CA ALA A 400 -26.56 8.70 -48.85
C ALA A 400 -27.05 9.68 -49.91
N LEU A 401 -26.15 10.18 -50.76
CA LEU A 401 -26.50 11.07 -51.89
C LEU A 401 -27.42 10.37 -52.90
N HIS A 402 -27.13 9.11 -53.25
CA HIS A 402 -27.96 8.34 -54.17
C HIS A 402 -29.41 8.22 -53.70
N ARG A 403 -29.61 7.99 -52.39
CA ARG A 403 -30.94 7.93 -51.78
C ARG A 403 -31.57 9.32 -51.69
N ALA A 404 -30.80 10.32 -51.30
CA ALA A 404 -31.28 11.69 -51.16
C ALA A 404 -31.77 12.28 -52.48
N LEU A 405 -31.13 11.93 -53.59
CA LEU A 405 -31.56 12.30 -54.93
C LEU A 405 -32.71 11.45 -55.45
N GLY A 406 -33.12 10.37 -54.76
CA GLY A 406 -34.15 9.45 -55.26
C GLY A 406 -33.72 8.75 -56.56
N CYS A 407 -32.45 8.42 -56.68
CA CYS A 407 -31.90 7.78 -57.87
C CYS A 407 -32.56 6.44 -58.17
N THR A 408 -32.67 6.13 -59.46
CA THR A 408 -33.14 4.82 -59.95
C THR A 408 -32.12 4.22 -60.92
N HIS A 409 -32.35 2.99 -61.38
CA HIS A 409 -31.53 2.37 -62.42
C HIS A 409 -31.51 3.17 -63.75
N GLN A 410 -32.49 4.04 -63.98
CA GLN A 410 -32.57 4.86 -65.18
C GLN A 410 -31.74 6.14 -65.09
N GLY A 411 -31.34 6.56 -63.88
CA GLY A 411 -30.57 7.78 -63.67
C GLY A 411 -30.88 8.47 -62.34
N CYS A 412 -30.08 9.49 -62.02
CA CYS A 412 -30.22 10.36 -60.87
C CYS A 412 -30.60 11.79 -61.30
N PRO A 413 -31.53 12.46 -60.61
CA PRO A 413 -31.75 13.89 -60.83
C PRO A 413 -30.59 14.72 -60.28
N LYS A 414 -30.21 15.76 -61.01
CA LYS A 414 -29.20 16.75 -60.59
C LYS A 414 -29.87 17.87 -59.79
N ALA A 415 -30.33 17.55 -58.59
CA ALA A 415 -31.01 18.49 -57.70
C ALA A 415 -30.03 19.15 -56.72
N SER A 416 -30.36 20.35 -56.25
CA SER A 416 -29.58 20.97 -55.18
C SER A 416 -29.69 20.13 -53.89
N MET A 417 -28.55 19.87 -53.25
CA MET A 417 -28.45 18.99 -52.09
C MET A 417 -28.14 19.81 -50.83
N ARG A 418 -29.03 19.78 -49.82
CA ARG A 418 -28.79 20.43 -48.53
C ARG A 418 -28.03 19.50 -47.59
N SER A 419 -27.10 20.03 -46.81
CA SER A 419 -26.28 19.26 -45.87
C SER A 419 -27.13 18.46 -44.87
N ARG A 420 -28.19 19.08 -44.30
CA ARG A 420 -29.12 18.43 -43.36
C ARG A 420 -29.87 17.24 -43.98
N GLN A 421 -30.24 17.32 -45.26
CA GLN A 421 -30.92 16.22 -45.94
C GLN A 421 -29.96 15.05 -46.12
N LEU A 422 -28.72 15.30 -46.54
CA LEU A 422 -27.70 14.25 -46.69
C LEU A 422 -27.43 13.56 -45.35
N LEU A 423 -27.32 14.35 -44.27
CA LEU A 423 -27.13 13.89 -42.90
C LEU A 423 -28.25 12.92 -42.46
N HIS A 424 -29.51 13.23 -42.79
CA HIS A 424 -30.63 12.34 -42.49
C HIS A 424 -30.48 10.95 -43.12
N PHE A 425 -30.04 10.88 -44.39
CA PHE A 425 -29.84 9.60 -45.07
C PHE A 425 -28.63 8.82 -44.52
N MET A 426 -27.56 9.51 -44.11
CA MET A 426 -26.42 8.87 -43.46
C MET A 426 -26.80 8.23 -42.12
N ASN A 427 -27.68 8.87 -41.34
CA ASN A 427 -28.15 8.34 -40.05
C ASN A 427 -29.15 7.18 -40.17
N THR A 428 -29.98 7.20 -41.21
CA THR A 428 -31.17 6.33 -41.25
C THR A 428 -30.91 5.01 -41.97
N PHE A 429 -29.95 4.97 -42.89
CA PHE A 429 -29.86 3.86 -43.84
C PHE A 429 -28.48 3.24 -43.96
N PRO A 430 -28.40 1.90 -44.11
CA PRO A 430 -27.14 1.24 -44.38
C PRO A 430 -26.64 1.56 -45.79
N PHE A 431 -25.33 1.54 -45.96
CA PHE A 431 -24.65 1.69 -47.24
C PHE A 431 -23.91 0.41 -47.61
N LYS A 432 -23.73 0.18 -48.91
CA LYS A 432 -23.00 -0.99 -49.42
C LYS A 432 -21.68 -0.54 -50.04
N ALA A 433 -20.62 -1.24 -49.71
CA ALA A 433 -19.32 -1.10 -50.36
C ALA A 433 -18.83 -2.50 -50.73
N ASN A 434 -18.53 -2.72 -52.01
CA ASN A 434 -18.36 -4.05 -52.58
C ASN A 434 -19.58 -4.96 -52.29
N VAL A 435 -19.38 -6.06 -51.55
CA VAL A 435 -20.42 -7.05 -51.22
C VAL A 435 -20.93 -6.91 -49.78
N GLN A 436 -20.32 -6.03 -48.97
CA GLN A 436 -20.66 -5.85 -47.56
C GLN A 436 -21.57 -4.64 -47.34
N SER A 437 -22.45 -4.76 -46.35
CA SER A 437 -23.34 -3.69 -45.90
C SER A 437 -22.84 -3.15 -44.55
N PHE A 438 -22.85 -1.84 -44.40
CA PHE A 438 -22.41 -1.13 -43.20
C PHE A 438 -23.47 -0.12 -42.78
N SER A 439 -23.52 0.20 -41.50
CA SER A 439 -24.39 1.23 -40.92
C SER A 439 -23.62 1.96 -39.83
N PHE A 440 -23.85 3.27 -39.71
CA PHE A 440 -23.32 4.02 -38.58
C PHE A 440 -24.11 3.70 -37.32
N ASP A 441 -23.40 3.46 -36.23
CA ASP A 441 -23.98 3.17 -34.92
C ASP A 441 -24.34 4.45 -34.16
N GLU A 442 -24.72 4.29 -32.90
CA GLU A 442 -25.04 5.42 -32.02
C GLU A 442 -23.85 6.36 -31.78
N SER A 443 -22.62 5.97 -32.03
CA SER A 443 -21.44 6.83 -31.94
C SER A 443 -21.09 7.53 -33.27
N HIS A 444 -21.95 7.39 -34.29
CA HIS A 444 -21.68 7.73 -35.69
C HIS A 444 -20.40 7.04 -36.24
N GLY A 445 -20.02 5.90 -35.66
CA GLY A 445 -18.91 5.07 -36.08
C GLY A 445 -19.36 3.78 -36.74
N ILE A 446 -18.40 2.97 -37.19
CA ILE A 446 -18.65 1.61 -37.65
C ILE A 446 -17.78 0.68 -36.81
N ASN A 447 -18.40 -0.28 -36.14
CA ASN A 447 -17.67 -1.32 -35.43
C ASN A 447 -17.36 -2.49 -36.38
N ILE A 448 -16.13 -2.53 -36.89
CA ILE A 448 -15.60 -3.64 -37.70
C ILE A 448 -14.70 -4.58 -36.90
N GLY A 449 -14.53 -4.36 -35.59
CA GLY A 449 -13.68 -5.17 -34.71
C GLY A 449 -12.18 -4.97 -34.93
N TYR A 450 -11.39 -5.73 -34.17
CA TYR A 450 -9.92 -5.69 -34.16
C TYR A 450 -9.29 -7.09 -34.34
N LYS A 451 -8.07 -7.13 -34.89
CA LYS A 451 -7.17 -8.29 -34.82
C LYS A 451 -6.10 -8.02 -33.77
N LEU A 452 -5.77 -9.05 -32.99
CA LEU A 452 -4.63 -9.03 -32.10
C LEU A 452 -3.40 -9.48 -32.90
N ILE A 453 -2.42 -8.59 -33.01
CA ILE A 453 -1.17 -8.79 -33.74
C ILE A 453 -0.03 -9.00 -32.74
N PHE A 454 0.84 -9.95 -33.06
CA PHE A 454 2.10 -10.20 -32.38
C PHE A 454 3.27 -9.90 -33.30
N TRP A 455 4.27 -9.17 -32.80
CA TRP A 455 5.53 -8.96 -33.50
C TRP A 455 6.41 -10.20 -33.38
N TYR A 456 6.53 -10.95 -34.48
CA TYR A 456 7.33 -12.15 -34.56
C TYR A 456 8.61 -11.90 -35.36
N TRP A 457 9.74 -12.28 -34.80
CA TRP A 457 11.04 -12.11 -35.43
C TRP A 457 11.50 -13.41 -36.08
N LYS A 458 11.75 -13.37 -37.39
CA LYS A 458 12.28 -14.51 -38.15
C LYS A 458 13.54 -14.09 -38.89
N ASN A 459 14.69 -14.68 -38.53
CA ASN A 459 16.00 -14.39 -39.13
C ASN A 459 16.37 -12.89 -39.13
N GLY A 460 15.97 -12.14 -38.10
CA GLY A 460 16.21 -10.69 -38.00
C GLY A 460 15.18 -9.82 -38.73
N THR A 461 14.21 -10.42 -39.43
CA THR A 461 13.10 -9.69 -40.08
C THR A 461 11.85 -9.73 -39.21
N LEU A 462 11.22 -8.57 -39.00
CA LEU A 462 9.93 -8.47 -38.31
C LEU A 462 8.79 -8.97 -39.21
N THR A 463 7.95 -9.84 -38.68
CA THR A 463 6.70 -10.28 -39.28
C THR A 463 5.56 -10.05 -38.30
N GLN A 464 4.50 -9.36 -38.74
CA GLN A 464 3.30 -9.15 -37.94
C GLN A 464 2.38 -10.38 -38.06
N LEU A 465 2.22 -11.14 -36.98
CA LEU A 465 1.39 -12.35 -36.97
C LEU A 465 0.04 -12.09 -36.30
N PRO A 466 -1.11 -12.36 -36.96
CA PRO A 466 -2.40 -12.35 -36.29
C PRO A 466 -2.52 -13.57 -35.36
N VAL A 467 -2.70 -13.31 -34.08
CA VAL A 467 -2.78 -14.34 -33.01
C VAL A 467 -4.11 -14.31 -32.25
N GLY A 468 -5.03 -13.42 -32.62
CA GLY A 468 -6.34 -13.31 -32.01
C GLY A 468 -7.26 -12.35 -32.75
N ASP A 469 -8.51 -12.33 -32.35
CA ASP A 469 -9.58 -11.58 -33.01
C ASP A 469 -10.59 -11.07 -31.96
N TYR A 470 -11.12 -9.87 -32.17
CA TYR A 470 -12.10 -9.20 -31.33
C TYR A 470 -13.22 -8.58 -32.15
N GLU A 471 -14.46 -8.87 -31.80
CA GLU A 471 -15.68 -8.21 -32.28
C GLU A 471 -16.61 -7.95 -31.09
N GLU A 472 -17.29 -9.00 -30.62
CA GLU A 472 -18.10 -8.98 -29.39
C GLU A 472 -17.40 -9.71 -28.22
N SER A 473 -16.48 -10.61 -28.55
CA SER A 473 -15.67 -11.33 -27.57
C SER A 473 -14.25 -11.49 -28.08
N LEU A 474 -13.30 -11.64 -27.14
CA LEU A 474 -11.89 -11.77 -27.45
C LEU A 474 -11.47 -13.23 -27.55
N TYR A 475 -11.03 -13.64 -28.74
CA TYR A 475 -10.37 -14.92 -29.01
C TYR A 475 -8.86 -14.73 -29.11
N ILE A 476 -8.08 -15.60 -28.47
CA ILE A 476 -6.61 -15.55 -28.48
C ILE A 476 -6.06 -16.96 -28.63
N ASN A 477 -5.16 -17.15 -29.59
CA ASN A 477 -4.36 -18.36 -29.71
C ASN A 477 -3.03 -18.19 -28.95
N LYS A 478 -3.06 -18.52 -27.66
CA LYS A 478 -1.87 -18.36 -26.77
C LYS A 478 -0.64 -19.15 -27.25
N SER A 479 -0.83 -20.27 -27.95
CA SER A 479 0.28 -21.13 -28.38
C SER A 479 1.18 -20.49 -29.46
N GLN A 480 0.69 -19.47 -30.15
CA GLN A 480 1.44 -18.74 -31.18
C GLN A 480 2.24 -17.56 -30.62
N ILE A 481 2.03 -17.20 -29.36
CA ILE A 481 2.67 -16.04 -28.73
C ILE A 481 3.93 -16.53 -28.01
N GLN A 482 5.08 -15.98 -28.41
CA GLN A 482 6.37 -16.26 -27.79
C GLN A 482 6.76 -15.10 -26.88
N PHE A 483 6.72 -15.33 -25.57
CA PHE A 483 7.08 -14.33 -24.58
C PHE A 483 8.60 -14.29 -24.38
N HIS A 484 9.13 -13.08 -24.24
CA HIS A 484 10.54 -12.83 -24.00
C HIS A 484 10.91 -12.87 -22.50
N THR A 485 10.34 -13.80 -21.75
CA THR A 485 10.70 -14.08 -20.35
C THR A 485 11.84 -15.11 -20.26
N THR A 486 12.45 -15.25 -19.08
CA THR A 486 13.53 -16.23 -18.82
C THR A 486 13.12 -17.69 -19.07
N ASP A 487 11.83 -18.01 -18.87
CA ASP A 487 11.24 -19.32 -19.08
C ASP A 487 10.44 -19.44 -20.40
N GLN A 488 10.41 -18.38 -21.20
CA GLN A 488 9.59 -18.25 -22.42
C GLN A 488 8.08 -18.48 -22.19
N LYS A 489 7.61 -18.36 -20.95
CA LYS A 489 6.19 -18.49 -20.59
C LYS A 489 5.55 -17.12 -20.36
N GLU A 490 4.23 -17.14 -20.30
CA GLU A 490 3.40 -16.00 -19.90
C GLU A 490 3.90 -15.41 -18.56
N PRO A 491 4.22 -14.11 -18.50
CA PRO A 491 4.64 -13.49 -17.24
C PRO A 491 3.47 -13.50 -16.26
N THR A 492 3.59 -14.29 -15.19
CA THR A 492 2.63 -14.29 -14.09
C THR A 492 3.01 -13.21 -13.09
N LEU A 493 2.26 -12.12 -13.04
CA LEU A 493 2.35 -11.15 -11.96
C LEU A 493 0.95 -10.92 -11.42
N GLU A 494 0.66 -11.61 -10.32
CA GLU A 494 -0.32 -11.14 -9.36
C GLU A 494 0.43 -10.16 -8.45
N CYS A 495 -0.02 -8.90 -8.35
CA CYS A 495 0.43 -8.06 -7.22
C CYS A 495 0.10 -8.72 -5.86
N PHE A 496 -0.83 -9.68 -5.87
CA PHE A 496 -1.28 -10.43 -4.72
C PHE A 496 -0.31 -11.56 -4.33
N LYS A 497 0.42 -11.40 -3.23
CA LYS A 497 0.78 -12.57 -2.43
C LYS A 497 -0.46 -12.96 -1.61
N LYS A 498 -0.91 -14.22 -1.72
CA LYS A 498 -1.90 -14.76 -0.79
C LYS A 498 -1.33 -14.68 0.63
N CYS A 499 -1.85 -13.79 1.46
CA CYS A 499 -1.42 -13.65 2.85
C CYS A 499 -1.64 -14.96 3.59
N LYS A 500 -0.64 -15.33 4.41
CA LYS A 500 -0.72 -16.55 5.21
C LYS A 500 -1.69 -16.32 6.37
N PRO A 501 -2.27 -17.39 6.95
CA PRO A 501 -3.07 -17.25 8.16
C PRO A 501 -2.29 -16.50 9.27
N GLY A 502 -2.97 -15.57 9.96
CA GLY A 502 -2.35 -14.71 10.98
C GLY A 502 -1.71 -13.43 10.42
N GLN A 503 -1.88 -13.13 9.13
CA GLN A 503 -1.41 -11.91 8.47
C GLN A 503 -2.58 -11.08 7.96
N ILE A 504 -2.44 -9.75 8.00
CA ILE A 504 -3.37 -8.79 7.40
C ILE A 504 -2.79 -8.16 6.14
N ARG A 505 -3.67 -7.57 5.33
CA ARG A 505 -3.31 -6.86 4.10
C ARG A 505 -3.04 -5.39 4.43
N GLU A 506 -1.82 -4.92 4.20
CA GLU A 506 -1.43 -3.53 4.34
C GLU A 506 -1.26 -2.88 2.96
N ILE A 507 -2.18 -2.00 2.59
CA ILE A 507 -2.20 -1.35 1.26
C ILE A 507 -1.02 -0.36 1.15
N LYS A 508 -0.26 -0.42 0.05
CA LYS A 508 0.76 0.58 -0.27
C LYS A 508 0.26 1.62 -1.28
N GLY A 509 0.31 2.89 -0.89
CA GLY A 509 0.06 4.01 -1.77
C GLY A 509 -1.42 4.28 -2.06
N PHE A 510 -1.70 4.99 -3.15
CA PHE A 510 -3.05 5.44 -3.52
C PHE A 510 -3.92 4.39 -4.21
N HIS A 511 -3.32 3.34 -4.79
CA HIS A 511 -4.07 2.32 -5.55
C HIS A 511 -4.42 1.12 -4.67
N PHE A 512 -5.72 0.88 -4.47
CA PHE A 512 -6.33 -0.12 -3.56
C PHE A 512 -5.95 -1.59 -3.82
N CYS A 513 -5.22 -1.87 -4.88
CA CYS A 513 -4.98 -3.23 -5.32
C CYS A 513 -3.75 -3.93 -4.74
N CYS A 514 -2.75 -3.18 -4.31
CA CYS A 514 -1.47 -3.77 -3.91
C CYS A 514 -1.31 -3.66 -2.42
N TYR A 515 -1.22 -4.83 -1.77
CA TYR A 515 -1.03 -4.94 -0.35
C TYR A 515 0.16 -5.83 -0.03
N ASP A 516 0.94 -5.41 0.95
CA ASP A 516 1.90 -6.26 1.62
C ASP A 516 1.18 -7.07 2.70
N CYS A 517 1.67 -8.27 2.99
CA CYS A 517 1.14 -9.09 4.07
C CYS A 517 1.94 -8.85 5.33
N THR A 518 1.32 -8.27 6.35
CA THR A 518 1.95 -8.01 7.65
C THR A 518 1.45 -8.97 8.72
N ASP A 519 2.35 -9.45 9.56
CA ASP A 519 2.01 -10.33 10.68
C ASP A 519 1.21 -9.56 11.74
N CYS A 520 0.15 -10.16 12.26
CA CYS A 520 -0.52 -9.59 13.42
C CYS A 520 0.42 -9.51 14.62
N PRO A 521 0.52 -8.36 15.32
CA PRO A 521 1.40 -8.18 16.46
C PRO A 521 0.96 -9.04 17.67
N GLU A 522 1.83 -9.14 18.67
CA GLU A 522 1.52 -9.83 19.93
C GLU A 522 0.24 -9.30 20.58
N ASN A 523 -0.46 -10.16 21.32
CA ASN A 523 -1.75 -9.87 21.95
C ASN A 523 -2.87 -9.50 20.96
N THR A 524 -2.69 -9.75 19.66
CA THR A 524 -3.72 -9.60 18.63
C THR A 524 -3.83 -10.86 17.76
N PHE A 525 -4.97 -11.04 17.10
CA PHE A 525 -5.20 -12.17 16.21
C PHE A 525 -6.06 -11.80 15.00
N HIS A 526 -6.00 -12.65 13.97
CA HIS A 526 -6.80 -12.51 12.74
C HIS A 526 -7.85 -13.61 12.66
N SER A 527 -9.14 -13.24 12.74
CA SER A 527 -10.26 -14.20 12.85
C SER A 527 -10.99 -14.49 11.53
N SER A 528 -10.96 -13.58 10.54
CA SER A 528 -11.74 -13.71 9.31
C SER A 528 -10.92 -13.28 8.09
N LYS A 529 -11.14 -13.90 6.92
CA LYS A 529 -10.41 -13.57 5.69
C LYS A 529 -10.64 -12.13 5.18
N ASP A 530 -11.67 -11.45 5.68
CA ASP A 530 -12.12 -10.15 5.16
C ASP A 530 -11.87 -8.98 6.13
N SER A 531 -11.39 -9.22 7.36
CA SER A 531 -11.03 -8.13 8.26
C SER A 531 -9.65 -7.56 7.92
N SER A 532 -9.60 -6.25 7.64
CA SER A 532 -8.38 -5.50 7.32
C SER A 532 -7.50 -5.18 8.54
N THR A 533 -7.95 -5.47 9.75
CA THR A 533 -7.26 -5.15 11.00
C THR A 533 -7.13 -6.37 11.91
N CYS A 534 -6.08 -6.38 12.75
CA CYS A 534 -5.89 -7.37 13.80
C CYS A 534 -6.73 -6.99 15.04
N ILE A 535 -7.33 -7.98 15.68
CA ILE A 535 -8.24 -7.80 16.81
C ILE A 535 -7.48 -8.10 18.12
N PRO A 536 -7.58 -7.26 19.16
CA PRO A 536 -6.92 -7.52 20.45
C PRO A 536 -7.54 -8.72 21.18
N CYS A 537 -6.72 -9.49 21.89
CA CYS A 537 -7.18 -10.60 22.72
C CYS A 537 -7.92 -10.11 23.99
N PRO A 538 -8.92 -10.88 24.48
CA PRO A 538 -9.55 -10.64 25.79
C PRO A 538 -8.52 -10.68 26.95
N GLU A 539 -8.78 -10.00 28.07
CA GLU A 539 -7.82 -9.87 29.19
C GLU A 539 -7.29 -11.19 29.76
N HIS A 540 -8.11 -12.25 29.78
CA HIS A 540 -7.73 -13.58 30.28
C HIS A 540 -6.88 -14.39 29.28
N GLN A 541 -6.76 -13.89 28.05
CA GLN A 541 -6.06 -14.54 26.95
C GLN A 541 -4.91 -13.68 26.44
N TRP A 542 -4.06 -14.30 25.63
CA TRP A 542 -2.95 -13.67 24.95
C TRP A 542 -2.64 -14.46 23.67
N SER A 543 -1.96 -13.84 22.71
CA SER A 543 -1.54 -14.49 21.46
C SER A 543 -0.10 -14.11 21.08
N PRO A 544 0.70 -15.05 20.58
CA PRO A 544 1.99 -14.72 19.97
C PRO A 544 1.79 -14.01 18.62
N VAL A 545 2.87 -13.44 18.08
CA VAL A 545 2.89 -12.85 16.73
C VAL A 545 2.36 -13.86 15.70
N ARG A 546 1.59 -13.37 14.72
CA ARG A 546 1.00 -14.15 13.63
C ARG A 546 -0.02 -15.20 14.09
N SER A 547 -0.80 -14.86 15.12
CA SER A 547 -1.84 -15.74 15.63
C SER A 547 -3.17 -15.61 14.90
N THR A 548 -3.87 -16.73 14.77
CA THR A 548 -5.25 -16.82 14.29
C THR A 548 -6.27 -16.97 15.41
N LYS A 549 -5.80 -17.14 16.65
CA LYS A 549 -6.62 -17.27 17.86
C LYS A 549 -5.82 -16.84 19.08
N CYS A 550 -6.52 -16.53 20.16
CA CYS A 550 -5.93 -16.29 21.46
C CYS A 550 -5.84 -17.59 22.28
N TYR A 551 -4.94 -17.60 23.26
CA TYR A 551 -4.67 -18.70 24.18
C TYR A 551 -4.79 -18.19 25.61
N ASP A 552 -5.27 -19.03 26.53
CA ASP A 552 -5.37 -18.66 27.95
C ASP A 552 -3.97 -18.42 28.54
N ARG A 553 -3.84 -17.37 29.34
CA ARG A 553 -2.58 -17.04 30.02
C ARG A 553 -2.24 -18.09 31.08
N ILE A 554 -0.95 -18.39 31.23
CA ILE A 554 -0.46 -19.36 32.21
C ILE A 554 -0.38 -18.71 33.59
N GLU A 555 -0.73 -19.45 34.65
CA GLU A 555 -0.66 -18.96 36.03
C GLU A 555 0.78 -18.82 36.52
N ARG A 556 1.08 -17.70 37.17
CA ARG A 556 2.35 -17.39 37.81
C ARG A 556 2.15 -17.15 39.30
N TYR A 557 2.92 -17.83 40.13
CA TYR A 557 3.01 -17.67 41.58
C TYR A 557 4.40 -18.13 42.05
N LEU A 558 4.69 -18.07 43.36
CA LEU A 558 5.98 -18.53 43.89
C LEU A 558 6.05 -20.06 43.84
N PHE A 559 6.68 -20.60 42.79
CA PHE A 559 6.79 -22.05 42.58
C PHE A 559 7.78 -22.69 43.56
N TRP A 560 7.48 -23.93 43.97
CA TRP A 560 8.34 -24.74 44.86
C TRP A 560 9.74 -25.01 44.30
N ASN A 561 9.82 -25.15 42.97
CA ASN A 561 11.06 -25.54 42.28
C ASN A 561 11.93 -24.34 41.88
N GLU A 562 11.55 -23.11 42.24
CA GLU A 562 12.35 -21.94 41.92
C GLU A 562 13.59 -21.84 42.82
N PRO A 563 14.77 -21.47 42.27
CA PRO A 563 16.01 -21.37 43.06
C PRO A 563 15.88 -20.46 44.29
N LEU A 564 15.12 -19.38 44.16
CA LEU A 564 14.90 -18.43 45.24
C LEU A 564 14.03 -19.03 46.36
N THR A 565 12.97 -19.77 46.03
CA THR A 565 12.14 -20.51 46.99
C THR A 565 12.96 -21.56 47.72
N ILE A 566 13.80 -22.30 47.00
CA ILE A 566 14.71 -23.31 47.57
C ILE A 566 15.67 -22.65 48.57
N GLY A 567 16.25 -21.50 48.23
CA GLY A 567 17.13 -20.74 49.12
C GLY A 567 16.45 -20.31 50.43
N LEU A 568 15.21 -19.80 50.36
CA LEU A 568 14.43 -19.41 51.53
C LEU A 568 14.05 -20.60 52.42
N LEU A 569 13.68 -21.73 51.82
CA LEU A 569 13.36 -22.97 52.56
C LEU A 569 14.59 -23.51 53.31
N MET A 570 15.78 -23.46 52.70
CA MET A 570 17.02 -23.85 53.37
C MET A 570 17.30 -22.96 54.58
N LEU A 571 17.13 -21.64 54.44
CA LEU A 571 17.31 -20.69 55.55
C LEU A 571 16.29 -20.92 56.67
N MET A 572 15.04 -21.23 56.32
CA MET A 572 13.99 -21.61 57.27
C MET A 572 14.38 -22.88 58.05
N CYS A 573 14.83 -23.94 57.36
CA CYS A 573 15.27 -25.19 57.99
C CYS A 573 16.44 -24.97 58.96
N ILE A 574 17.42 -24.14 58.58
CA ILE A 574 18.54 -23.76 59.45
C ILE A 574 18.02 -23.04 60.69
N THR A 575 17.15 -22.04 60.51
CA THR A 575 16.58 -21.24 61.61
C THR A 575 15.79 -22.13 62.58
N ILE A 576 14.92 -23.00 62.07
CA ILE A 576 14.15 -23.96 62.88
C ILE A 576 15.11 -24.89 63.65
N SER A 577 16.13 -25.43 62.99
CA SER A 577 17.12 -26.31 63.63
C SER A 577 17.83 -25.61 64.79
N LEU A 578 18.25 -24.34 64.61
CA LEU A 578 18.86 -23.52 65.67
C LEU A 578 17.89 -23.21 66.81
N THR A 579 16.62 -22.88 66.51
CA THR A 579 15.59 -22.64 67.53
C THR A 579 15.32 -23.90 68.37
N CYS A 580 15.16 -25.07 67.72
CA CYS A 580 14.92 -26.34 68.38
C CYS A 580 16.10 -26.77 69.24
N LEU A 581 17.34 -26.64 68.72
CA LEU A 581 18.55 -26.91 69.50
C LEU A 581 18.62 -26.04 70.76
N THR A 582 18.32 -24.75 70.61
CA THR A 582 18.25 -23.80 71.73
C THR A 582 17.17 -24.20 72.74
N ALA A 583 15.98 -24.60 72.27
CA ALA A 583 14.89 -25.05 73.13
C ALA A 583 15.27 -26.32 73.92
N VAL A 584 15.92 -27.29 73.29
CA VAL A 584 16.42 -28.51 73.96
C VAL A 584 17.47 -28.16 75.02
N LEU A 585 18.39 -27.24 74.71
CA LEU A 585 19.40 -26.78 75.67
C LEU A 585 18.78 -26.07 76.88
N PHE A 586 17.81 -25.20 76.65
CA PHE A 586 17.08 -24.49 77.71
C PHE A 586 16.23 -25.45 78.54
N PHE A 587 15.64 -26.48 77.91
CA PHE A 587 14.87 -27.50 78.61
C PHE A 587 15.76 -28.34 79.53
N LYS A 588 16.91 -28.82 79.04
CA LYS A 588 17.84 -29.59 79.87
C LYS A 588 18.41 -28.77 81.05
N ASN A 589 18.58 -27.47 80.87
CA ASN A 589 19.15 -26.56 81.87
C ASN A 589 18.09 -25.70 82.57
N LEU A 590 16.83 -26.14 82.60
CA LEU A 590 15.69 -25.41 83.14
C LEU A 590 15.90 -24.93 84.58
N GLU A 591 16.57 -25.74 85.41
CA GLU A 591 16.82 -25.46 86.83
C GLU A 591 18.06 -24.58 87.06
N THR A 592 18.80 -24.23 86.01
CA THR A 592 20.01 -23.41 86.16
C THR A 592 19.69 -21.92 86.42
N PRO A 593 20.52 -21.20 87.20
CA PRO A 593 20.31 -19.80 87.52
C PRO A 593 20.13 -18.89 86.30
N LEU A 594 20.90 -19.09 85.22
CA LEU A 594 20.79 -18.32 83.99
C LEU A 594 19.41 -18.43 83.33
N VAL A 595 18.89 -19.66 83.20
CA VAL A 595 17.59 -19.91 82.52
C VAL A 595 16.45 -19.36 83.37
N GLN A 596 16.49 -19.56 84.68
CA GLN A 596 15.52 -18.99 85.62
C GLN A 596 15.55 -17.45 85.63
N ALA A 597 16.74 -16.84 85.72
CA ALA A 597 16.91 -15.38 85.68
C ALA A 597 16.43 -14.78 84.35
N SER A 598 16.52 -15.53 83.26
CA SER A 598 16.05 -15.10 81.94
C SER A 598 14.53 -15.25 81.75
N GLY A 599 13.80 -15.92 82.64
CA GLY A 599 12.34 -16.12 82.53
C GLY A 599 11.85 -17.58 82.57
N GLY A 600 12.75 -18.54 82.73
CA GLY A 600 12.43 -19.96 82.93
C GLY A 600 11.55 -20.54 81.82
N LYS A 601 10.39 -21.10 82.21
CA LYS A 601 9.43 -21.74 81.29
C LYS A 601 8.86 -20.80 80.21
N LEU A 602 8.83 -19.49 80.44
CA LEU A 602 8.36 -18.51 79.46
C LEU A 602 9.27 -18.44 78.23
N ASN A 603 10.59 -18.64 78.40
CA ASN A 603 11.51 -18.69 77.26
C ASN A 603 11.31 -19.92 76.38
N LEU A 604 10.91 -21.06 76.95
CA LEU A 604 10.56 -22.24 76.16
C LEU A 604 9.31 -22.00 75.32
N PHE A 605 8.32 -21.30 75.88
CA PHE A 605 7.14 -20.86 75.13
C PHE A 605 7.49 -19.87 74.02
N ALA A 606 8.37 -18.91 74.28
CA ALA A 606 8.86 -17.98 73.26
C ALA A 606 9.62 -18.70 72.13
N LEU A 607 10.46 -19.69 72.45
CA LEU A 607 11.15 -20.51 71.45
C LEU A 607 10.18 -21.36 70.63
N LEU A 608 9.13 -21.91 71.24
CA LEU A 608 8.05 -22.59 70.52
C LEU A 608 7.32 -21.62 69.58
N ALA A 609 6.98 -20.42 70.05
CA ALA A 609 6.35 -19.39 69.22
C ALA A 609 7.23 -19.01 68.02
N LEU A 610 8.54 -18.86 68.21
CA LEU A 610 9.49 -18.61 67.12
C LEU A 610 9.57 -19.76 66.11
N THR A 611 9.51 -21.03 66.57
CA THR A 611 9.47 -22.18 65.65
C THR A 611 8.21 -22.17 64.77
N LEU A 612 7.05 -21.89 65.36
CA LEU A 612 5.77 -21.81 64.66
C LEU A 612 5.75 -20.60 63.70
N MET A 613 6.34 -19.48 64.11
CA MET A 613 6.54 -18.31 63.26
C MET A 613 7.37 -18.64 62.02
N CYS A 614 8.49 -19.36 62.17
CA CYS A 614 9.29 -19.81 61.03
C CYS A 614 8.50 -20.76 60.11
N LEU A 615 7.77 -21.72 60.68
CA LEU A 615 6.94 -22.67 59.93
C LEU A 615 5.81 -21.98 59.14
N SER A 616 5.31 -20.84 59.62
CA SER A 616 4.29 -20.06 58.91
C SER A 616 4.74 -19.58 57.53
N SER A 617 6.06 -19.49 57.28
CA SER A 617 6.62 -19.15 55.97
C SER A 617 6.15 -20.08 54.85
N CYS A 618 5.85 -21.35 55.16
CA CYS A 618 5.33 -22.32 54.19
C CYS A 618 3.96 -21.92 53.62
N LEU A 619 3.17 -21.11 54.33
CA LEU A 619 1.86 -20.66 53.88
C LEU A 619 1.95 -19.71 52.66
N TYR A 620 3.12 -19.12 52.42
CA TYR A 620 3.38 -18.17 51.33
C TYR A 620 3.92 -18.83 50.05
N ILE A 621 4.21 -20.13 50.07
CA ILE A 621 4.83 -20.87 48.96
C ILE A 621 3.78 -21.75 48.27
N GLY A 622 3.82 -21.80 46.94
CA GLY A 622 2.87 -22.57 46.13
C GLY A 622 1.66 -21.75 45.66
N LYS A 623 0.66 -22.44 45.10
CA LYS A 623 -0.53 -21.80 44.54
C LYS A 623 -1.38 -21.19 45.68
N PRO A 624 -1.56 -19.86 45.74
CA PRO A 624 -2.37 -19.25 46.78
C PRO A 624 -3.84 -19.63 46.61
N SER A 625 -4.54 -19.72 47.73
CA SER A 625 -5.99 -19.88 47.79
C SER A 625 -6.56 -18.82 48.72
N ASN A 626 -7.86 -18.53 48.60
CA ASN A 626 -8.50 -17.53 49.44
C ASN A 626 -8.28 -17.80 50.94
N ASN A 627 -8.41 -19.06 51.35
CA ASN A 627 -8.20 -19.48 52.74
C ASN A 627 -6.74 -19.32 53.18
N LEU A 628 -5.78 -19.61 52.30
CA LEU A 628 -4.36 -19.42 52.61
C LEU A 628 -4.01 -17.94 52.78
N CYS A 629 -4.51 -17.06 51.89
CA CYS A 629 -4.31 -15.62 51.99
C CYS A 629 -4.82 -15.07 53.33
N MET A 630 -6.02 -15.49 53.76
CA MET A 630 -6.59 -15.07 55.04
C MET A 630 -5.74 -15.47 56.25
N MET A 631 -5.14 -16.67 56.24
CA MET A 631 -4.44 -17.22 57.40
C MET A 631 -2.99 -16.75 57.51
N GLN A 632 -2.34 -16.39 56.39
CA GLN A 632 -0.91 -16.03 56.33
C GLN A 632 -0.52 -14.96 57.36
N GLN A 633 -1.23 -13.82 57.37
CA GLN A 633 -0.91 -12.69 58.25
C GLN A 633 -1.29 -12.95 59.71
N ILE A 634 -2.39 -13.66 59.94
CA ILE A 634 -2.90 -13.98 61.29
C ILE A 634 -1.93 -14.89 62.04
N VAL A 635 -1.46 -15.96 61.39
CA VAL A 635 -0.53 -16.92 62.02
C VAL A 635 0.79 -16.24 62.37
N TYR A 636 1.29 -15.37 61.48
CA TYR A 636 2.50 -14.60 61.74
C TYR A 636 2.33 -13.65 62.94
N ALA A 637 1.26 -12.86 62.97
CA ALA A 637 1.01 -11.87 64.02
C ALA A 637 0.83 -12.54 65.41
N LEU A 638 0.05 -13.62 65.49
CA LEU A 638 -0.16 -14.37 66.73
C LEU A 638 1.14 -14.99 67.28
N CYS A 639 1.96 -15.59 66.41
CA CYS A 639 3.23 -16.20 66.83
C CYS A 639 4.24 -15.13 67.29
N LEU A 640 4.28 -13.99 66.61
CA LEU A 640 5.13 -12.86 67.00
C LEU A 640 4.71 -12.30 68.36
N ASN A 641 3.41 -12.07 68.58
CA ASN A 641 2.86 -11.59 69.84
C ASN A 641 3.13 -12.57 70.99
N ALA A 642 3.02 -13.88 70.74
CA ALA A 642 3.37 -14.91 71.71
C ALA A 642 4.84 -14.79 72.15
N CYS A 643 5.76 -14.49 71.23
CA CYS A 643 7.15 -14.24 71.60
C CYS A 643 7.30 -12.91 72.35
N PHE A 644 6.75 -11.81 71.84
CA PHE A 644 6.93 -10.48 72.42
C PHE A 644 6.25 -10.28 73.77
N SER A 645 5.13 -10.95 74.04
CA SER A 645 4.49 -10.93 75.36
C SER A 645 5.39 -11.52 76.47
N THR A 646 6.22 -12.52 76.14
CA THR A 646 7.22 -13.04 77.09
C THR A 646 8.36 -12.04 77.33
N PHE A 647 8.82 -11.36 76.27
CA PHE A 647 9.83 -10.29 76.38
C PHE A 647 9.29 -9.11 77.17
N PHE A 648 8.05 -8.72 76.93
CA PHE A 648 7.36 -7.66 77.65
C PHE A 648 7.28 -7.94 79.14
N THR A 649 6.86 -9.15 79.50
CA THR A 649 6.84 -9.60 80.88
C THR A 649 8.24 -9.50 81.48
N LYS A 650 9.29 -9.97 80.78
CA LYS A 650 10.65 -9.84 81.31
C LYS A 650 11.17 -8.41 81.39
N SER A 651 10.85 -7.58 80.42
CA SER A 651 11.24 -6.16 80.39
C SER A 651 10.62 -5.42 81.57
N LEU A 652 9.33 -5.62 81.84
CA LEU A 652 8.66 -5.06 83.01
C LEU A 652 9.29 -5.53 84.32
N GLU A 653 9.70 -6.80 84.42
CA GLU A 653 10.35 -7.32 85.62
C GLU A 653 11.65 -6.58 85.89
N ILE A 654 12.46 -6.38 84.83
CA ILE A 654 13.73 -5.67 84.92
C ILE A 654 13.49 -4.22 85.35
N THR A 655 12.59 -3.49 84.69
CA THR A 655 12.31 -2.08 85.01
C THR A 655 11.78 -1.89 86.43
N LEU A 656 10.90 -2.79 86.91
CA LEU A 656 10.40 -2.75 88.29
C LEU A 656 11.52 -2.96 89.32
N LEU A 657 12.50 -3.83 89.01
CA LEU A 657 13.63 -4.12 89.90
C LEU A 657 14.72 -3.04 89.86
N THR A 658 14.91 -2.35 88.73
CA THR A 658 16.02 -1.39 88.56
C THR A 658 15.60 0.07 88.74
N GLU A 659 14.48 0.50 88.15
CA GLU A 659 14.07 1.92 88.10
C GLU A 659 12.97 2.24 89.12
N PHE A 660 12.08 1.28 89.42
CA PHE A 660 10.96 1.49 90.34
C PHE A 660 10.94 0.52 91.53
N PRO A 661 12.03 0.41 92.33
CA PRO A 661 12.12 -0.55 93.43
C PRO A 661 11.05 -0.35 94.51
N ARG A 662 10.54 0.89 94.69
CA ARG A 662 9.43 1.19 95.62
C ARG A 662 8.09 0.56 95.19
N CYS A 663 7.88 0.37 93.89
CA CYS A 663 6.66 -0.25 93.34
C CYS A 663 6.81 -1.77 93.17
N ALA A 664 8.04 -2.30 93.24
CA ALA A 664 8.33 -3.71 93.09
C ALA A 664 7.51 -4.64 94.01
N PRO A 665 7.38 -4.42 95.33
CA PRO A 665 6.63 -5.37 96.19
C PRO A 665 5.15 -5.53 95.78
N THR A 666 4.54 -4.48 95.23
CA THR A 666 3.14 -4.51 94.77
C THR A 666 2.98 -5.11 93.38
N PHE A 667 3.90 -4.88 92.45
CA PHE A 667 3.72 -5.26 91.04
C PHE A 667 4.57 -6.45 90.58
N LEU A 668 5.66 -6.78 91.28
CA LEU A 668 6.60 -7.84 90.88
C LEU A 668 5.93 -9.21 90.80
N HIS A 669 4.98 -9.51 91.68
CA HIS A 669 4.22 -10.77 91.66
C HIS A 669 3.30 -10.96 90.44
N TRP A 670 2.97 -9.89 89.68
CA TRP A 670 2.21 -9.97 88.42
C TRP A 670 3.10 -10.34 87.24
N VAL A 671 4.39 -10.03 87.35
CA VAL A 671 5.38 -10.17 86.30
C VAL A 671 6.33 -11.35 86.56
N THR A 672 6.31 -11.88 87.79
CA THR A 672 7.02 -13.09 88.22
C THR A 672 6.04 -14.20 88.63
N GLN A 673 6.55 -15.42 88.82
CA GLN A 673 5.76 -16.60 89.27
C GLN A 673 4.59 -16.98 88.31
N ARG A 674 3.57 -17.71 88.80
CA ARG A 674 2.45 -18.21 87.97
C ARG A 674 1.60 -17.10 87.34
N ARG A 675 1.58 -15.87 87.88
CA ARG A 675 0.75 -14.76 87.36
C ARG A 675 1.33 -14.11 86.11
N ALA A 676 2.63 -14.27 85.85
CA ALA A 676 3.26 -13.88 84.58
C ALA A 676 2.57 -14.51 83.35
N TRP A 677 2.07 -15.75 83.48
CA TRP A 677 1.28 -16.40 82.44
C TRP A 677 -0.07 -15.74 82.18
N LEU A 678 -0.67 -15.04 83.17
CA LEU A 678 -1.90 -14.28 82.98
C LEU A 678 -1.64 -13.03 82.13
N VAL A 679 -0.49 -12.35 82.31
CA VAL A 679 -0.09 -11.21 81.48
C VAL A 679 0.12 -11.64 80.04
N VAL A 680 0.85 -12.75 79.81
CA VAL A 680 1.03 -13.35 78.48
C VAL A 680 -0.32 -13.73 77.86
N ALA A 681 -1.21 -14.37 78.63
CA ALA A 681 -2.55 -14.72 78.15
C ALA A 681 -3.39 -13.50 77.79
N LEU A 682 -3.29 -12.39 78.54
CA LEU A 682 -4.00 -11.14 78.24
C LEU A 682 -3.49 -10.48 76.96
N CYS A 683 -2.17 -10.44 76.74
CA CYS A 683 -1.59 -9.96 75.49
C CYS A 683 -2.03 -10.80 74.30
N LEU A 684 -2.07 -12.14 74.45
CA LEU A 684 -2.55 -13.04 73.42
C LEU A 684 -4.05 -12.89 73.15
N LEU A 685 -4.87 -12.74 74.19
CA LEU A 685 -6.31 -12.50 74.04
C LEU A 685 -6.58 -11.21 73.28
N THR A 686 -5.83 -10.15 73.59
CA THR A 686 -5.95 -8.86 72.89
C THR A 686 -5.62 -9.01 71.41
N GLU A 687 -4.54 -9.71 71.07
CA GLU A 687 -4.16 -9.98 69.68
C GLU A 687 -5.19 -10.86 68.96
N CYS A 688 -5.73 -11.90 69.62
CA CYS A 688 -6.80 -12.72 69.06
C CYS A 688 -8.05 -11.90 68.70
N LEU A 689 -8.42 -10.92 69.53
CA LEU A 689 -9.52 -10.00 69.24
C LEU A 689 -9.20 -9.10 68.04
N LEU A 690 -7.95 -8.62 67.91
CA LEU A 690 -7.53 -7.86 66.73
C LEU A 690 -7.51 -8.70 65.45
N CYS A 691 -7.07 -9.96 65.51
CA CYS A 691 -7.16 -10.90 64.40
C CYS A 691 -8.62 -11.19 64.00
N PHE A 692 -9.53 -11.30 64.99
CA PHE A 692 -10.96 -11.45 64.72
C PHE A 692 -11.55 -10.20 64.03
N CYS A 693 -11.18 -9.00 64.48
CA CYS A 693 -11.52 -7.75 63.80
C CYS A 693 -10.98 -7.71 62.36
N TYR A 694 -9.76 -8.21 62.11
CA TYR A 694 -9.18 -8.28 60.77
C TYR A 694 -9.96 -9.22 59.84
N LEU A 695 -10.42 -10.37 60.33
CA LEU A 695 -11.29 -11.28 59.56
C LEU A 695 -12.64 -10.64 59.20
N HIS A 696 -13.15 -9.72 60.02
CA HIS A 696 -14.44 -9.05 59.77
C HIS A 696 -14.35 -7.80 58.90
N LEU A 697 -13.28 -7.01 59.04
CA LEU A 697 -13.12 -5.74 58.32
C LEU A 697 -12.60 -5.94 56.88
N GLY A 698 -12.20 -7.16 56.51
CA GLY A 698 -11.71 -7.50 55.17
C GLY A 698 -10.30 -8.10 55.22
N PRO A 699 -10.16 -9.45 55.25
CA PRO A 699 -8.86 -10.10 55.24
C PRO A 699 -8.23 -10.11 53.84
N ASP A 700 -6.98 -10.55 53.75
CA ASP A 700 -6.30 -10.70 52.47
C ASP A 700 -7.01 -11.77 51.61
N HIS A 701 -7.31 -11.43 50.35
CA HIS A 701 -7.99 -12.32 49.39
C HIS A 701 -7.16 -12.55 48.13
N LEU A 702 -7.49 -13.60 47.39
CA LEU A 702 -6.80 -13.95 46.15
C LEU A 702 -7.23 -13.04 44.99
N VAL A 703 -6.26 -12.41 44.33
CA VAL A 703 -6.47 -11.58 43.13
C VAL A 703 -5.64 -12.14 41.96
N SER A 704 -6.24 -12.14 40.77
CA SER A 704 -5.58 -12.46 39.51
C SER A 704 -5.13 -11.16 38.82
N ASP A 705 -3.83 -10.92 38.76
CA ASP A 705 -3.24 -9.73 38.16
C ASP A 705 -2.76 -10.01 36.72
N TYR A 706 -3.50 -9.48 35.76
CA TYR A 706 -3.23 -9.58 34.32
C TYR A 706 -2.34 -8.45 33.77
N LYS A 707 -1.98 -7.46 34.60
CA LYS A 707 -1.24 -6.26 34.17
C LYS A 707 0.25 -6.37 34.44
N SER A 708 0.64 -7.06 35.52
CA SER A 708 2.04 -7.17 35.92
C SER A 708 2.91 -8.00 34.97
N LEU A 709 2.33 -8.96 34.25
CA LEU A 709 3.03 -9.83 33.29
C LEU A 709 2.25 -9.89 31.96
N PRO A 710 2.93 -9.77 30.80
CA PRO A 710 2.26 -9.71 29.50
C PRO A 710 1.69 -11.06 29.03
N THR A 711 2.37 -12.16 29.35
CA THR A 711 2.05 -13.52 28.87
C THR A 711 1.43 -14.43 29.93
N GLU A 712 1.51 -14.01 31.20
CA GLU A 712 1.14 -14.81 32.37
C GLU A 712 0.13 -14.04 33.23
N VAL A 713 -0.64 -14.76 34.03
CA VAL A 713 -1.50 -14.17 35.07
C VAL A 713 -0.87 -14.38 36.43
N LEU A 714 -0.59 -13.30 37.15
CA LEU A 714 0.04 -13.35 38.46
C LEU A 714 -1.03 -13.56 39.56
N LEU A 715 -0.96 -14.68 40.28
CA LEU A 715 -1.84 -14.97 41.42
C LEU A 715 -1.20 -14.45 42.70
N VAL A 716 -1.81 -13.46 43.34
CA VAL A 716 -1.29 -12.82 44.56
C VAL A 716 -2.38 -12.60 45.61
N CYS A 717 -2.00 -12.65 46.89
CA CYS A 717 -2.87 -12.23 47.99
C CYS A 717 -2.81 -10.70 48.10
N ASN A 718 -3.96 -10.04 48.05
CA ASN A 718 -4.07 -8.59 48.16
C ASN A 718 -4.78 -8.21 49.46
N THR A 719 -4.24 -7.20 50.15
CA THR A 719 -4.83 -6.69 51.39
C THR A 719 -6.06 -5.83 51.11
N GLU A 720 -7.20 -6.27 51.61
CA GLU A 720 -8.49 -5.59 51.45
C GLU A 720 -8.58 -4.37 52.38
N SER A 721 -8.35 -4.58 53.69
CA SER A 721 -8.39 -3.51 54.70
C SER A 721 -7.01 -3.19 55.28
N TRP A 722 -6.36 -2.16 54.72
CA TRP A 722 -5.09 -1.64 55.24
C TRP A 722 -5.18 -1.14 56.69
N PHE A 723 -6.34 -0.61 57.08
CA PHE A 723 -6.57 -0.18 58.46
C PHE A 723 -6.53 -1.36 59.43
N ALA A 724 -7.21 -2.46 59.11
CA ALA A 724 -7.21 -3.65 59.96
C ALA A 724 -5.83 -4.33 60.02
N PHE A 725 -5.11 -4.38 58.89
CA PHE A 725 -3.73 -4.84 58.82
C PHE A 725 -2.81 -4.00 59.73
N ALA A 726 -2.92 -2.68 59.66
CA ALA A 726 -2.13 -1.76 60.48
C ALA A 726 -2.45 -1.87 61.97
N LEU A 727 -3.71 -2.11 62.33
CA LEU A 727 -4.12 -2.26 63.73
C LEU A 727 -3.54 -3.53 64.37
N MET A 728 -3.61 -4.67 63.66
CA MET A 728 -3.08 -5.96 64.11
C MET A 728 -1.54 -5.92 64.27
N HIS A 729 -0.81 -5.53 63.23
CA HIS A 729 0.66 -5.42 63.32
C HIS A 729 1.13 -4.25 64.20
N GLY A 730 0.33 -3.19 64.28
CA GLY A 730 0.57 -2.04 65.13
C GLY A 730 0.61 -2.39 66.61
N TYR A 731 -0.26 -3.29 67.08
CA TYR A 731 -0.22 -3.76 68.48
C TYR A 731 1.11 -4.45 68.83
N ASN A 732 1.61 -5.33 67.96
CA ASN A 732 2.94 -5.94 68.10
C ASN A 732 4.05 -4.89 68.12
N GLY A 733 3.95 -3.86 67.27
CA GLY A 733 4.86 -2.72 67.26
C GLY A 733 4.83 -1.90 68.56
N CYS A 734 3.64 -1.65 69.11
CA CYS A 734 3.47 -0.98 70.40
C CYS A 734 4.05 -1.82 71.55
N LEU A 735 3.78 -3.12 71.57
CA LEU A 735 4.32 -4.03 72.57
C LEU A 735 5.86 -4.03 72.53
N ALA A 736 6.44 -4.13 71.33
CA ALA A 736 7.87 -4.02 71.11
C ALA A 736 8.44 -2.66 71.59
N LEU A 737 7.74 -1.55 71.32
CA LEU A 737 8.16 -0.23 71.76
C LEU A 737 8.21 -0.12 73.30
N VAL A 738 7.19 -0.63 73.99
CA VAL A 738 7.19 -0.65 75.45
C VAL A 738 8.32 -1.54 75.97
N CYS A 739 8.54 -2.72 75.38
CA CYS A 739 9.70 -3.58 75.70
C CYS A 739 11.02 -2.82 75.59
N PHE A 740 11.21 -2.05 74.51
CA PHE A 740 12.41 -1.25 74.27
C PHE A 740 12.58 -0.15 75.31
N LEU A 741 11.53 0.62 75.62
CA LEU A 741 11.57 1.69 76.63
C LEU A 741 11.93 1.13 78.02
N CYS A 742 11.39 -0.04 78.36
CA CYS A 742 11.70 -0.74 79.61
C CYS A 742 13.17 -1.17 79.73
N THR A 743 13.84 -1.53 78.63
CA THR A 743 15.18 -2.14 78.66
C THR A 743 16.32 -1.24 78.20
N PHE A 744 16.05 -0.16 77.45
CA PHE A 744 17.10 0.70 76.88
C PHE A 744 17.86 1.52 77.93
N MET A 745 17.16 1.97 78.99
CA MET A 745 17.76 2.83 80.04
C MET A 745 18.49 2.04 81.14
N VAL A 746 18.43 0.70 81.13
CA VAL A 746 18.96 -0.14 82.21
C VAL A 746 20.50 -0.22 82.16
N GLN A 747 21.16 0.50 83.06
CA GLN A 747 22.61 0.43 83.26
C GLN A 747 22.99 -0.65 84.27
N THR A 748 23.85 -1.59 83.88
CA THR A 748 24.37 -2.67 84.74
C THR A 748 25.87 -2.51 84.96
N SER A 749 26.35 -2.71 86.20
CA SER A 749 27.78 -2.76 86.53
C SER A 749 28.56 -3.73 85.62
N GLY A 750 29.76 -3.35 85.19
CA GLY A 750 30.59 -4.09 84.21
C GLY A 750 31.01 -5.51 84.61
N LYS A 751 30.68 -5.96 85.84
CA LYS A 751 30.94 -7.33 86.33
C LYS A 751 29.73 -8.29 86.23
N LYS A 752 28.54 -7.84 85.82
CA LYS A 752 27.29 -8.65 85.76
C LYS A 752 26.75 -8.78 84.33
N TYR A 753 26.00 -9.85 84.06
CA TYR A 753 25.38 -10.06 82.75
C TYR A 753 24.12 -9.20 82.55
N ASN A 754 24.09 -8.44 81.45
CA ASN A 754 22.98 -7.55 81.13
C ASN A 754 21.93 -8.26 80.25
N VAL A 755 20.90 -8.82 80.88
CA VAL A 755 19.77 -9.47 80.19
C VAL A 755 18.96 -8.44 79.38
N ALA A 756 18.82 -7.20 79.88
CA ALA A 756 18.06 -6.13 79.23
C ALA A 756 18.64 -5.77 77.86
N ARG A 757 19.96 -5.71 77.74
CA ARG A 757 20.68 -5.40 76.50
C ARG A 757 20.38 -6.40 75.37
N GLY A 758 20.23 -7.68 75.69
CA GLY A 758 19.84 -8.70 74.71
C GLY A 758 18.43 -8.48 74.15
N ILE A 759 17.48 -8.09 75.02
CA ILE A 759 16.09 -7.76 74.61
C ILE A 759 16.10 -6.49 73.75
N THR A 760 16.83 -5.46 74.17
CA THR A 760 16.96 -4.20 73.42
C THR A 760 17.46 -4.42 71.99
N PHE A 761 18.51 -5.24 71.80
CA PHE A 761 19.01 -5.54 70.45
C PHE A 761 18.03 -6.37 69.62
N ALA A 762 17.34 -7.34 70.22
CA ALA A 762 16.33 -8.13 69.52
C ALA A 762 15.18 -7.25 69.00
N ILE A 763 14.70 -6.31 69.82
CA ILE A 763 13.64 -5.37 69.46
C ILE A 763 14.14 -4.32 68.43
N LEU A 764 15.39 -3.86 68.53
CA LEU A 764 15.97 -2.97 67.51
C LEU A 764 16.05 -3.64 66.13
N ILE A 765 16.46 -4.91 66.07
CA ILE A 765 16.46 -5.67 64.81
C ILE A 765 15.05 -5.79 64.25
N TYR A 766 14.04 -6.01 65.09
CA TYR A 766 12.65 -6.02 64.67
C TYR A 766 12.23 -4.69 64.02
N PHE A 767 12.50 -3.55 64.66
CA PHE A 767 12.16 -2.23 64.09
C PHE A 767 12.88 -1.96 62.78
N ILE A 768 14.18 -2.26 62.70
CA ILE A 768 14.96 -2.10 61.46
C ILE A 768 14.37 -2.96 60.34
N THR A 769 14.04 -4.22 60.63
CA THR A 769 13.49 -5.14 59.64
C THR A 769 12.10 -4.69 59.17
N TRP A 770 11.26 -4.15 60.06
CA TRP A 770 9.95 -3.61 59.70
C TRP A 770 10.02 -2.35 58.82
N ILE A 771 10.99 -1.47 59.07
CA ILE A 771 11.22 -0.29 58.22
C ILE A 771 11.60 -0.73 56.80
N PHE A 772 12.53 -1.68 56.68
CA PHE A 772 12.91 -2.24 55.38
C PHE A 772 11.75 -2.97 54.70
N PHE A 773 10.97 -3.75 55.46
CA PHE A 773 9.80 -4.44 54.95
C PHE A 773 8.80 -3.46 54.30
N ILE A 774 8.42 -2.38 55.00
CA ILE A 774 7.48 -1.38 54.48
C ILE A 774 8.04 -0.71 53.21
N ALA A 775 9.32 -0.32 53.23
CA ALA A 775 9.95 0.32 52.08
C ALA A 775 10.00 -0.61 50.85
N ILE A 776 10.36 -1.88 51.05
CA ILE A 776 10.46 -2.88 49.99
C ILE A 776 9.06 -3.25 49.45
N PHE A 777 8.07 -3.42 50.34
CA PHE A 777 6.70 -3.75 49.96
C PHE A 777 6.04 -2.64 49.11
N ALA A 778 6.39 -1.38 49.35
CA ALA A 778 5.89 -0.23 48.60
C ALA A 778 6.59 -0.02 47.24
N THR A 779 7.84 -0.46 47.08
CA THR A 779 8.68 -0.11 45.92
C THR A 779 8.95 -1.27 44.95
N LEU A 780 8.99 -2.52 45.43
CA LEU A 780 9.23 -3.67 44.57
C LEU A 780 7.99 -4.07 43.76
N LYS A 781 8.25 -4.69 42.59
CA LYS A 781 7.21 -5.30 41.76
C LYS A 781 6.38 -6.30 42.58
N THR A 782 5.08 -6.33 42.32
CA THR A 782 4.07 -7.22 42.93
C THR A 782 4.51 -8.69 43.00
N VAL A 783 5.28 -9.15 42.02
CA VAL A 783 5.85 -10.50 41.92
C VAL A 783 6.73 -10.88 43.14
N PHE A 784 7.39 -9.93 43.81
CA PHE A 784 8.32 -10.21 44.92
C PHE A 784 7.70 -10.07 46.33
N ARG A 785 6.39 -9.83 46.44
CA ARG A 785 5.73 -9.60 47.75
C ARG A 785 5.83 -10.80 48.69
N SER A 786 5.52 -12.01 48.24
CA SER A 786 5.59 -13.23 49.07
C SER A 786 7.03 -13.53 49.53
N VAL A 787 8.00 -13.29 48.65
CA VAL A 787 9.44 -13.44 48.95
C VAL A 787 9.86 -12.49 50.07
N THR A 788 9.42 -11.24 49.98
CA THR A 788 9.72 -10.20 50.97
C THR A 788 9.14 -10.57 52.34
N GLN A 789 7.90 -11.07 52.39
CA GLN A 789 7.26 -11.53 53.63
C GLN A 789 8.04 -12.67 54.31
N ILE A 790 8.39 -13.72 53.55
CA ILE A 790 9.18 -14.85 54.08
C ILE A 790 10.55 -14.36 54.59
N GLY A 791 11.20 -13.49 53.83
CA GLY A 791 12.48 -12.89 54.22
C GLY A 791 12.39 -12.17 55.56
N THR A 792 11.38 -11.31 55.74
CA THR A 792 11.13 -10.57 56.99
C THR A 792 10.91 -11.50 58.18
N ILE A 793 10.09 -12.55 58.04
CA ILE A 793 9.86 -13.55 59.09
C ILE A 793 11.17 -14.19 59.54
N LEU A 794 11.98 -14.67 58.59
CA LEU A 794 13.24 -15.35 58.87
C LEU A 794 14.28 -14.40 59.47
N THR A 795 14.38 -13.17 59.00
CA THR A 795 15.30 -12.16 59.55
C THR A 795 14.96 -11.81 60.99
N ILE A 796 13.66 -11.64 61.33
CA ILE A 796 13.24 -11.38 62.72
C ILE A 796 13.59 -12.58 63.61
N SER A 797 13.27 -13.81 63.20
CA SER A 797 13.60 -15.02 63.96
C SER A 797 15.10 -15.19 64.21
N LEU A 798 15.91 -15.05 63.16
CA LEU A 798 17.37 -15.13 63.26
C LEU A 798 17.97 -14.00 64.09
N GLY A 799 17.41 -12.79 63.98
CA GLY A 799 17.80 -11.64 64.78
C GLY A 799 17.58 -11.87 66.27
N ILE A 800 16.40 -12.37 66.65
CA ILE A 800 16.06 -12.70 68.04
C ILE A 800 16.95 -13.84 68.55
N LEU A 801 17.16 -14.89 67.76
CA LEU A 801 18.08 -15.98 68.13
C LEU A 801 19.50 -15.45 68.36
N GLY A 802 20.02 -14.70 67.41
CA GLY A 802 21.40 -14.20 67.42
C GLY A 802 21.69 -13.26 68.57
N THR A 803 20.78 -12.34 68.87
CA THR A 803 21.00 -11.29 69.87
C THR A 803 20.57 -11.68 71.28
N TYR A 804 19.50 -12.45 71.44
CA TYR A 804 18.97 -12.78 72.76
C TYR A 804 19.36 -14.18 73.23
N TYR A 805 19.31 -15.20 72.37
CA TYR A 805 19.48 -16.60 72.78
C TYR A 805 20.91 -17.12 72.65
N ILE A 806 21.62 -16.84 71.54
CA ILE A 806 23.00 -17.31 71.32
C ILE A 806 23.96 -16.93 72.45
N PRO A 807 23.96 -15.68 72.97
CA PRO A 807 24.84 -15.32 74.09
C PRO A 807 24.58 -16.15 75.35
N LYS A 808 23.34 -16.58 75.58
CA LYS A 808 22.97 -17.44 76.71
C LYS A 808 23.41 -18.89 76.47
N CYS A 809 23.21 -19.41 75.26
CA CYS A 809 23.73 -20.73 74.88
C CYS A 809 25.26 -20.80 75.03
N TYR A 810 25.97 -19.72 74.67
CA TYR A 810 27.42 -19.61 74.86
C TYR A 810 27.82 -19.75 76.33
N ILE A 811 27.10 -19.07 77.25
CA ILE A 811 27.37 -19.19 78.69
C ILE A 811 27.09 -20.62 79.18
N ILE A 812 25.98 -21.24 78.77
CA ILE A 812 25.62 -22.61 79.17
C ILE A 812 26.68 -23.64 78.73
N LEU A 813 27.17 -23.54 77.49
CA LEU A 813 28.04 -24.55 76.89
C LEU A 813 29.54 -24.31 77.12
N LEU A 814 29.99 -23.06 77.06
CA LEU A 814 31.42 -22.71 77.00
C LEU A 814 31.92 -21.97 78.24
N LYS A 815 31.03 -21.43 79.08
CA LYS A 815 31.38 -20.73 80.33
C LYS A 815 30.44 -21.11 81.49
N PRO A 816 30.32 -22.40 81.84
CA PRO A 816 29.43 -22.85 82.91
C PRO A 816 29.77 -22.23 84.28
N ASP A 817 31.03 -21.82 84.50
CA ASP A 817 31.49 -21.18 85.74
C ASP A 817 30.78 -19.85 86.04
N LEU A 818 30.25 -19.17 85.02
CA LEU A 818 29.48 -17.93 85.12
C LEU A 818 27.98 -18.17 85.38
N ASN A 819 27.53 -19.43 85.39
CA ASN A 819 26.12 -19.79 85.61
C ASN A 819 25.75 -19.83 87.10
N ARG A 820 26.00 -18.73 87.82
CA ARG A 820 25.74 -18.59 89.26
C ARG A 820 24.77 -17.43 89.52
N VAL A 821 24.03 -17.49 90.63
CA VAL A 821 22.94 -16.54 90.96
C VAL A 821 23.45 -15.10 91.10
N ASP A 822 24.64 -14.91 91.66
CA ASP A 822 25.33 -13.63 91.88
C ASP A 822 25.72 -12.90 90.58
N TYR A 823 25.95 -13.65 89.51
CA TYR A 823 26.27 -13.10 88.19
C TYR A 823 25.03 -12.47 87.48
N PHE A 824 23.81 -12.83 87.91
CA PHE A 824 22.55 -12.39 87.31
C PHE A 824 21.64 -11.56 88.23
N GLN A 825 21.77 -11.64 89.57
CA GLN A 825 20.94 -10.84 90.49
C GLN A 825 21.54 -9.47 90.82
N ASN A 826 20.72 -8.42 90.78
CA ASN A 826 21.00 -7.15 91.43
C ASN A 826 20.51 -7.25 92.89
N SER A 827 21.43 -7.49 93.83
CA SER A 827 21.10 -7.53 95.26
C SER A 827 20.77 -6.14 95.79
N ILE A 828 19.56 -5.99 96.32
CA ILE A 828 19.09 -4.85 97.13
C ILE A 828 19.69 -5.00 98.53
N LYS A 829 20.49 -4.01 98.96
CA LYS A 829 20.88 -3.56 100.34
C LYS A 829 22.19 -2.77 100.19
N GLU A 830 22.35 -1.56 100.72
CA GLU A 830 22.21 -1.17 102.13
C GLU A 830 21.56 0.22 102.33
N GLU A 831 20.91 0.39 103.48
CA GLU A 831 20.41 1.64 104.09
C GLU A 831 21.11 1.77 105.46
N PRO A 832 21.01 2.91 106.15
CA PRO A 832 21.94 4.03 106.24
C PRO A 832 22.95 3.93 107.42
N GLU A 833 24.08 4.64 107.35
CA GLU A 833 24.82 5.07 108.55
C GLU A 833 24.74 6.59 108.70
N GLU A 834 24.21 7.02 109.83
CA GLU A 834 24.09 8.40 110.32
C GLU A 834 25.23 8.70 111.31
N ASP A 835 25.81 9.89 111.22
CA ASP A 835 26.61 10.67 112.19
C ASP A 835 27.85 10.07 112.92
N SER A 836 29.04 10.65 112.68
CA SER A 836 29.71 11.62 113.59
C SER A 836 31.20 11.84 113.29
N GLN A 837 31.57 13.12 113.17
CA GLN A 837 32.92 13.76 113.13
C GLN A 837 33.87 13.48 111.96
#